data_AF-A0A0L1IMK5-F1
#
_entry.id   AF-A0A0L1IMK5-F1
#
_cell.length_a   1.000
_cell.length_b   1.000
_cell.length_c   1.000
_cell.angle_alpha   90.00
_cell.angle_beta   90.00
_cell.angle_gamma   90.00
#
_symmetry.space_group_name_H-M   'P 1'
#
loop_
_entity.id
_entity.type
_entity.pdbx_description
1 polymer ?
#
loop_
_entity_poly.entity_id
_entity_poly.type
_entity_poly.pdbx_seq_one_letter_code
_entity_poly.pdbx_strand_id
1 'polypeptide(L)'
;MAPGITEPSSSTGPSTAGSKPTVYVLDTFPPKAIEYAKTLFDLVQPQDEEFKNWRQNARALLVRSSYITADDIASCPNLIAIGKHGVGIDKIDQNACAQRGIKILNTPGANARDVAELVVALSLSVARGIRSITSRQMLKPVPKETCNGLTLYQKTIGIIGMGNIGRTVAEIFRGGFDANIVAYDAYMPEDVWSHIPHTRARSVDEVLAQADVLSIHVPLTTETRGMISYQQIRAMKPDAILINAARGGIVNEADLTKALSEGYLWGAGDTVRIHNKHRTEAGMADEYIPLFVHGKSVRTRTSKGLEEETDFGGRPIGMERKSPDGIGPSHGHVQKPLIGREGQAIRGNSVGDQAVKLACGREPIDTAGLVGHSRLALIGKVDVVGGGDDQVVRAFEPLEVAPICDHDAAILSHHKPVRLAIPANALRYLLFRVHFENSTIRDVYYVETPIGNISFQDPHTMGLIADAKRAMQDAPKEVFNAYVLMCTCFFALSGVSKGFDEGNIASVVTQAHFKARFGVDTQSEDEYANTKGWLVSIATAGAVFGCLGCSPINDRFGRRWTLRIATVIYIAGVLGQGLCGGNLSGLYASRFIAGLGIGPLSIVPPVYITEISPKAIRGLLTVLFAACQQLGVVLGFFINYGVTKQYPGVDEQWMLPTLLQIVPAVIWGLGTFLCSESPRWLLFKGQREQAAETMSKLRHLPRDHPVILSELAGMDAQILHETEAVSNATVWDLLKETFVPVENRRRFFLIFMATLFSQFSGANAITQYSPSIFGYLGIDGDEAKFLATGIYGVVKFVSTVCFALFIVDFIGRRRSLITGICLQLITLIFVGAYLGVTNHLSADEIGATPSASRTSTAAIVAIFLHAVAWSIGWFSIPYLVGSEIFPIRIRSLNMSISMAFHWAFYFACSRAMPSLLAATHKWGAFVFFGCICLTSLVYVFFAMPDTTGRSLEELDSLFQRPWYTVYQVAYPSRDEMQGERLEDKLSADGTSKHIEQA
;
A
#
# COMPACT_ATOMS: atom_id res chain seq x y z
N MET A 1 -8.25 -58.35 8.23
CA MET A 1 -6.98 -58.93 7.71
C MET A 1 -6.33 -57.88 6.83
N ALA A 2 -5.02 -57.70 6.91
CA ALA A 2 -4.28 -56.71 6.12
C ALA A 2 -3.72 -57.33 4.83
N PRO A 3 -3.57 -56.56 3.74
CA PRO A 3 -2.44 -56.73 2.83
C PRO A 3 -1.22 -56.12 3.55
N GLY A 4 -0.17 -56.85 3.90
CA GLY A 4 0.43 -57.92 3.11
C GLY A 4 1.58 -57.30 2.33
N ILE A 5 2.70 -57.04 3.01
CA ILE A 5 3.97 -56.74 2.33
C ILE A 5 4.34 -58.01 1.59
N THR A 6 4.16 -58.01 0.27
CA THR A 6 4.69 -59.09 -0.57
C THR A 6 6.19 -58.89 -0.69
N GLU A 7 6.97 -59.69 0.03
CA GLU A 7 8.35 -59.96 -0.39
C GLU A 7 8.32 -60.46 -1.86
N PRO A 8 9.30 -60.06 -2.70
CA PRO A 8 9.30 -60.46 -4.09
C PRO A 8 9.61 -61.96 -4.20
N SER A 9 8.57 -62.78 -4.34
CA SER A 9 8.69 -64.21 -4.57
C SER A 9 9.49 -64.48 -5.85
N SER A 10 10.58 -65.22 -5.72
CA SER A 10 11.49 -65.55 -6.81
C SER A 10 10.84 -66.48 -7.85
N SER A 11 10.25 -65.89 -8.90
CA SER A 11 9.89 -66.59 -10.12
C SER A 11 10.18 -65.70 -11.34
N THR A 12 11.45 -65.65 -11.73
CA THR A 12 11.91 -64.99 -12.97
C THR A 12 11.44 -65.76 -14.20
N GLY A 13 10.26 -65.42 -14.73
CA GLY A 13 10.01 -65.55 -16.15
C GLY A 13 10.80 -64.49 -16.92
N PRO A 14 11.28 -64.76 -18.14
CA PRO A 14 12.11 -63.80 -18.88
C PRO A 14 11.31 -62.52 -19.20
N SER A 15 11.75 -61.38 -18.68
CA SER A 15 11.15 -60.09 -19.00
C SER A 15 11.46 -59.71 -20.44
N THR A 16 10.44 -59.67 -21.30
CA THR A 16 10.53 -58.95 -22.57
C THR A 16 10.73 -57.47 -22.28
N ALA A 17 11.91 -56.94 -22.62
CA ALA A 17 12.15 -55.50 -22.59
C ALA A 17 11.24 -54.79 -23.61
N GLY A 18 10.67 -53.63 -23.26
CA GLY A 18 10.35 -52.61 -24.27
C GLY A 18 9.06 -51.80 -24.18
N SER A 19 8.04 -52.15 -23.39
CA SER A 19 6.82 -51.33 -23.29
C SER A 19 6.23 -51.27 -21.89
N LYS A 20 5.60 -50.14 -21.54
CA LYS A 20 4.83 -50.01 -20.29
C LYS A 20 3.41 -50.55 -20.52
N PRO A 21 2.65 -50.88 -19.46
CA PRO A 21 1.26 -51.27 -19.62
C PRO A 21 0.42 -50.06 -20.04
N THR A 22 -0.39 -50.21 -21.10
CA THR A 22 -1.33 -49.16 -21.52
C THR A 22 -2.50 -49.06 -20.53
N VAL A 23 -2.75 -47.86 -20.02
CA VAL A 23 -3.85 -47.57 -19.08
C VAL A 23 -4.68 -46.40 -19.60
N TYR A 24 -5.98 -46.61 -19.74
CA TYR A 24 -6.91 -45.57 -20.21
C TYR A 24 -7.48 -44.81 -19.02
N VAL A 25 -7.35 -43.49 -19.04
CA VAL A 25 -7.74 -42.59 -17.95
C VAL A 25 -9.07 -41.92 -18.31
N LEU A 26 -10.17 -42.30 -17.65
CA LEU A 26 -11.50 -41.82 -18.04
C LEU A 26 -11.91 -40.49 -17.39
N ASP A 27 -11.30 -40.13 -16.26
CA ASP A 27 -11.62 -38.94 -15.47
C ASP A 27 -10.42 -38.00 -15.36
N THR A 28 -10.65 -36.71 -15.07
CA THR A 28 -9.55 -35.75 -14.85
C THR A 28 -8.84 -36.00 -13.51
N PHE A 29 -7.52 -36.12 -13.57
CA PHE A 29 -6.61 -36.21 -12.42
C PHE A 29 -5.69 -34.99 -12.34
N PRO A 30 -5.12 -34.67 -11.15
CA PRO A 30 -4.13 -33.60 -11.01
C PRO A 30 -2.91 -33.82 -11.92
N PRO A 31 -2.33 -32.78 -12.56
CA PRO A 31 -1.22 -32.93 -13.51
C PRO A 31 -0.04 -33.75 -12.97
N LYS A 32 0.42 -33.48 -11.73
CA LYS A 32 1.49 -34.24 -11.07
C LYS A 32 1.20 -35.74 -10.92
N ALA A 33 -0.08 -36.11 -10.75
CA ALA A 33 -0.47 -37.52 -10.66
C ALA A 33 -0.45 -38.20 -12.03
N ILE A 34 -0.81 -37.48 -13.11
CA ILE A 34 -0.65 -37.93 -14.49
C ILE A 34 0.83 -38.06 -14.87
N GLU A 35 1.67 -37.09 -14.53
CA GLU A 35 3.12 -37.14 -14.74
C GLU A 35 3.76 -38.35 -14.06
N TYR A 36 3.45 -38.58 -12.77
CA TYR A 36 3.93 -39.75 -12.04
C TYR A 36 3.42 -41.05 -12.67
N ALA A 37 2.13 -41.15 -12.99
CA ALA A 37 1.57 -42.35 -13.62
C ALA A 37 2.13 -42.60 -15.04
N LYS A 38 2.52 -41.57 -15.81
CA LYS A 38 3.29 -41.70 -17.07
C LYS A 38 4.69 -42.30 -16.89
N THR A 39 5.27 -42.25 -15.69
CA THR A 39 6.53 -42.97 -15.42
C THR A 39 6.33 -44.49 -15.39
N LEU A 40 5.15 -44.94 -14.95
CA LEU A 40 4.81 -46.35 -14.71
C LEU A 40 4.02 -47.00 -15.86
N PHE A 41 3.20 -46.22 -16.57
CA PHE A 41 2.23 -46.68 -17.56
C PHE A 41 2.26 -45.83 -18.82
N ASP A 42 1.85 -46.42 -19.95
CA ASP A 42 1.56 -45.66 -21.17
C ASP A 42 0.10 -45.18 -21.06
N LEU A 43 -0.08 -43.91 -20.66
CA LEU A 43 -1.41 -43.35 -20.39
C LEU A 43 -2.08 -42.80 -21.64
N VAL A 44 -3.30 -43.26 -21.91
CA VAL A 44 -4.20 -42.68 -22.91
C VAL A 44 -5.30 -41.89 -22.20
N GLN A 45 -5.42 -40.60 -22.49
CA GLN A 45 -6.33 -39.66 -21.83
C GLN A 45 -7.42 -39.16 -22.79
N PRO A 46 -8.51 -38.52 -22.32
CA PRO A 46 -9.66 -38.17 -23.16
C PRO A 46 -9.37 -37.21 -24.32
N GLN A 47 -8.26 -36.46 -24.24
CA GLN A 47 -7.79 -35.56 -25.30
C GLN A 47 -6.93 -36.23 -26.38
N ASP A 48 -6.50 -37.48 -26.17
CA ASP A 48 -5.63 -38.21 -27.11
C ASP A 48 -6.50 -38.91 -28.18
N GLU A 49 -6.12 -38.84 -29.46
CA GLU A 49 -6.92 -39.40 -30.58
C GLU A 49 -7.25 -40.90 -30.41
N GLU A 50 -6.34 -41.67 -29.82
CA GLU A 50 -6.51 -43.10 -29.52
C GLU A 50 -7.69 -43.37 -28.56
N PHE A 51 -8.05 -42.40 -27.72
CA PHE A 51 -9.14 -42.52 -26.75
C PHE A 51 -10.52 -42.72 -27.41
N LYS A 52 -10.70 -42.33 -28.67
CA LYS A 52 -12.00 -42.49 -29.37
C LYS A 52 -12.51 -43.94 -29.38
N ASN A 53 -11.60 -44.92 -29.39
CA ASN A 53 -11.89 -46.36 -29.36
C ASN A 53 -11.48 -47.02 -28.03
N TRP A 54 -11.49 -46.27 -26.92
CA TRP A 54 -11.01 -46.78 -25.62
C TRP A 54 -11.71 -48.06 -25.17
N ARG A 55 -13.01 -48.23 -25.46
CA ARG A 55 -13.75 -49.43 -25.05
C ARG A 55 -13.15 -50.69 -25.68
N GLN A 56 -12.87 -50.68 -26.98
CA GLN A 56 -12.29 -51.84 -27.68
C GLN A 56 -10.85 -52.14 -27.21
N ASN A 57 -10.08 -51.10 -26.89
CA ASN A 57 -8.63 -51.18 -26.69
C ASN A 57 -8.18 -51.24 -25.21
N ALA A 58 -9.02 -50.82 -24.25
CA ALA A 58 -8.61 -50.70 -22.85
C ALA A 58 -8.31 -52.05 -22.19
N ARG A 59 -7.03 -52.27 -21.87
CA ARG A 59 -6.58 -53.39 -21.02
C ARG A 59 -6.75 -53.10 -19.53
N ALA A 60 -6.57 -51.84 -19.13
CA ALA A 60 -6.84 -51.37 -17.77
C ALA A 60 -7.42 -49.95 -17.80
N LEU A 61 -8.30 -49.65 -16.83
CA LEU A 61 -8.95 -48.35 -16.66
C LEU A 61 -8.49 -47.67 -15.37
N LEU A 62 -8.29 -46.35 -15.41
CA LEU A 62 -8.13 -45.50 -14.24
C LEU A 62 -9.35 -44.56 -14.11
N VAL A 63 -10.09 -44.70 -13.01
CA VAL A 63 -11.37 -44.02 -12.77
C VAL A 63 -11.44 -43.34 -11.40
N ARG A 64 -12.22 -42.28 -11.32
CA ARG A 64 -12.47 -41.47 -10.12
C ARG A 64 -13.96 -41.21 -9.94
N SER A 65 -14.61 -40.60 -10.93
CA SER A 65 -15.98 -40.09 -10.88
C SER A 65 -16.92 -40.75 -11.89
N SER A 66 -16.40 -41.29 -12.99
CA SER A 66 -17.16 -41.99 -14.02
C SER A 66 -17.83 -43.25 -13.48
N TYR A 67 -18.97 -43.60 -14.09
CA TYR A 67 -19.66 -44.87 -13.88
C TYR A 67 -19.17 -45.88 -14.91
N ILE A 68 -18.97 -47.12 -14.47
CA ILE A 68 -18.64 -48.27 -15.32
C ILE A 68 -19.80 -49.25 -15.21
N THR A 69 -20.65 -49.26 -16.24
CA THR A 69 -21.84 -50.12 -16.30
C THR A 69 -21.50 -51.54 -16.78
N ALA A 70 -22.45 -52.47 -16.65
CA ALA A 70 -22.34 -53.80 -17.26
C ALA A 70 -22.12 -53.72 -18.78
N ASP A 71 -22.76 -52.76 -19.47
CA ASP A 71 -22.61 -52.56 -20.92
C ASP A 71 -21.23 -52.01 -21.29
N ASP A 72 -20.68 -51.10 -20.49
CA ASP A 72 -19.29 -50.62 -20.66
C ASP A 72 -18.31 -51.77 -20.49
N ILE A 73 -18.50 -52.61 -19.48
CA ILE A 73 -17.67 -53.80 -19.25
C ILE A 73 -17.80 -54.76 -20.43
N ALA A 74 -19.02 -55.10 -20.88
CA ALA A 74 -19.25 -55.98 -22.02
C ALA A 74 -18.59 -55.45 -23.31
N SER A 75 -18.61 -54.14 -23.51
CA SER A 75 -17.96 -53.46 -24.64
C SER A 75 -16.42 -53.45 -24.59
N CYS A 76 -15.82 -53.85 -23.47
CA CYS A 76 -14.36 -53.94 -23.29
C CYS A 76 -13.86 -55.38 -23.31
N PRO A 77 -13.53 -55.98 -24.48
CA PRO A 77 -13.11 -57.38 -24.56
C PRO A 77 -11.77 -57.65 -23.86
N ASN A 78 -10.86 -56.66 -23.84
CA ASN A 78 -9.48 -56.81 -23.37
C ASN A 78 -9.24 -56.39 -21.91
N LEU A 79 -10.28 -55.91 -21.22
CA LEU A 79 -10.18 -55.32 -19.87
C LEU A 79 -9.88 -56.39 -18.81
N ILE A 80 -8.82 -56.20 -18.02
CA ILE A 80 -8.41 -57.10 -16.94
C ILE A 80 -8.40 -56.45 -15.55
N ALA A 81 -8.32 -55.12 -15.47
CA ALA A 81 -8.29 -54.40 -14.19
C ALA A 81 -8.89 -52.99 -14.27
N ILE A 82 -9.52 -52.54 -13.17
CA ILE A 82 -10.04 -51.18 -12.99
C ILE A 82 -9.43 -50.60 -11.71
N GLY A 83 -8.54 -49.61 -11.87
CA GLY A 83 -8.01 -48.80 -10.78
C GLY A 83 -8.95 -47.66 -10.43
N LYS A 84 -9.49 -47.66 -9.21
CA LYS A 84 -10.36 -46.61 -8.69
C LYS A 84 -9.62 -45.74 -7.66
N HIS A 85 -9.51 -44.45 -7.97
CA HIS A 85 -9.11 -43.43 -7.03
C HIS A 85 -10.28 -43.05 -6.12
N GLY A 86 -10.36 -43.72 -4.97
CA GLY A 86 -11.41 -43.58 -3.96
C GLY A 86 -11.79 -44.94 -3.35
N VAL A 87 -12.31 -44.92 -2.12
CA VAL A 87 -12.61 -46.14 -1.34
C VAL A 87 -13.83 -46.89 -1.87
N GLY A 88 -14.95 -46.18 -2.09
CA GLY A 88 -16.23 -46.78 -2.49
C GLY A 88 -16.24 -47.19 -3.96
N ILE A 89 -16.60 -48.45 -4.23
CA ILE A 89 -16.68 -49.05 -5.58
C ILE A 89 -18.11 -49.03 -6.16
N ASP A 90 -19.00 -48.24 -5.56
CA ASP A 90 -20.43 -48.10 -5.88
C ASP A 90 -20.75 -47.64 -7.32
N LYS A 91 -19.75 -47.15 -8.06
CA LYS A 91 -19.86 -46.71 -9.45
C LYS A 91 -19.42 -47.75 -10.49
N ILE A 92 -18.99 -48.93 -10.06
CA ILE A 92 -18.52 -50.01 -10.94
C ILE A 92 -19.47 -51.19 -10.76
N ASP A 93 -19.95 -51.78 -11.86
CA ASP A 93 -20.72 -53.02 -11.78
C ASP A 93 -19.83 -54.19 -11.34
N GLN A 94 -19.86 -54.46 -10.03
CA GLN A 94 -19.07 -55.51 -9.39
C GLN A 94 -19.43 -56.91 -9.88
N ASN A 95 -20.70 -57.15 -10.26
CA ASN A 95 -21.17 -58.45 -10.72
C ASN A 95 -20.63 -58.73 -12.13
N ALA A 96 -20.71 -57.75 -13.04
CA ALA A 96 -20.15 -57.86 -14.39
C ALA A 96 -18.61 -57.97 -14.36
N CYS A 97 -17.93 -57.26 -13.46
CA CYS A 97 -16.49 -57.44 -13.24
C CYS A 97 -16.16 -58.86 -12.74
N ALA A 98 -16.89 -59.36 -11.74
CA ALA A 98 -16.66 -60.69 -11.15
C ALA A 98 -16.87 -61.82 -12.17
N GLN A 99 -17.96 -61.77 -12.96
CA GLN A 99 -18.25 -62.76 -14.01
C GLN A 99 -17.15 -62.86 -15.08
N ARG A 100 -16.39 -61.78 -15.30
CA ARG A 100 -15.28 -61.73 -16.27
C ARG A 100 -13.88 -61.80 -15.63
N GLY A 101 -13.78 -61.99 -14.31
CA GLY A 101 -12.49 -62.03 -13.60
C GLY A 101 -11.73 -60.70 -13.56
N ILE A 102 -12.41 -59.58 -13.81
CA ILE A 102 -11.81 -58.23 -13.85
C ILE A 102 -11.55 -57.75 -12.43
N LYS A 103 -10.29 -57.45 -12.11
CA LYS A 103 -9.91 -57.00 -10.76
C LYS A 103 -10.22 -55.52 -10.54
N ILE A 104 -10.99 -55.21 -9.50
CA ILE A 104 -11.20 -53.83 -9.03
C ILE A 104 -10.15 -53.53 -7.96
N LEU A 105 -9.35 -52.49 -8.17
CA LEU A 105 -8.34 -51.99 -7.24
C LEU A 105 -8.83 -50.64 -6.69
N ASN A 106 -8.96 -50.48 -5.38
CA ASN A 106 -9.36 -49.22 -4.75
C ASN A 106 -8.28 -48.69 -3.79
N THR A 107 -8.45 -47.48 -3.27
CA THR A 107 -7.48 -46.82 -2.38
C THR A 107 -8.02 -46.65 -0.95
N PRO A 108 -8.27 -47.75 -0.19
CA PRO A 108 -8.86 -47.69 1.14
C PRO A 108 -7.99 -46.89 2.12
N GLY A 109 -8.58 -45.89 2.78
CA GLY A 109 -7.89 -45.04 3.75
C GLY A 109 -7.04 -43.90 3.18
N ALA A 110 -6.80 -43.85 1.86
CA ALA A 110 -5.91 -42.84 1.25
C ALA A 110 -6.38 -41.39 1.49
N ASN A 111 -7.67 -41.16 1.66
CA ASN A 111 -8.28 -39.86 1.97
C ASN A 111 -8.82 -39.77 3.41
N ALA A 112 -8.42 -40.68 4.32
CA ALA A 112 -8.99 -40.75 5.66
C ALA A 112 -8.73 -39.47 6.47
N ARG A 113 -7.52 -38.92 6.34
CA ARG A 113 -7.11 -37.66 6.98
C ARG A 113 -7.90 -36.47 6.44
N ASP A 114 -7.96 -36.32 5.11
CA ASP A 114 -8.68 -35.21 4.45
C ASP A 114 -10.17 -35.16 4.85
N VAL A 115 -10.82 -36.33 4.94
CA VAL A 115 -12.23 -36.42 5.37
C VAL A 115 -12.36 -36.12 6.86
N ALA A 116 -11.43 -36.56 7.71
CA ALA A 116 -11.45 -36.24 9.14
C ALA A 116 -11.26 -34.73 9.40
N GLU A 117 -10.36 -34.07 8.68
CA GLU A 117 -10.17 -32.62 8.75
C GLU A 117 -11.41 -31.86 8.25
N LEU A 118 -12.09 -32.36 7.21
CA LEU A 118 -13.38 -31.82 6.77
C LEU A 118 -14.48 -31.96 7.84
N VAL A 119 -14.54 -33.08 8.56
CA VAL A 119 -15.48 -33.28 9.68
C VAL A 119 -15.25 -32.24 10.78
N VAL A 120 -14.00 -32.01 11.16
CA VAL A 120 -13.63 -31.00 12.18
C VAL A 120 -13.99 -29.59 11.70
N ALA A 121 -13.68 -29.25 10.45
CA ALA A 121 -14.02 -27.95 9.86
C ALA A 121 -15.54 -27.71 9.80
N LEU A 122 -16.33 -28.73 9.43
CA LEU A 122 -17.80 -28.64 9.44
C LEU A 122 -18.35 -28.51 10.86
N SER A 123 -17.82 -29.29 11.82
CA SER A 123 -18.21 -29.22 13.23
C SER A 123 -17.97 -27.83 13.82
N LEU A 124 -16.80 -27.25 13.58
CA LEU A 124 -16.47 -25.88 13.99
C LEU A 124 -17.34 -24.82 13.31
N SER A 125 -17.59 -24.97 12.00
CA SER A 125 -18.42 -24.03 11.23
C SER A 125 -19.87 -23.99 11.73
N VAL A 126 -20.43 -25.17 12.04
CA VAL A 126 -21.75 -25.30 12.66
C VAL A 126 -21.74 -24.78 14.10
N ALA A 127 -20.79 -25.21 14.94
CA ALA A 127 -20.69 -24.81 16.34
C ALA A 127 -20.57 -23.29 16.50
N ARG A 128 -19.70 -22.63 15.71
CA ARG A 128 -19.43 -21.20 15.79
C ARG A 128 -20.35 -20.34 14.93
N GLY A 129 -21.35 -20.91 14.26
CA GLY A 129 -22.33 -20.16 13.46
C GLY A 129 -21.72 -19.43 12.26
N ILE A 130 -20.54 -19.83 11.77
CA ILE A 130 -19.72 -19.04 10.84
C ILE A 130 -20.54 -18.63 9.61
N ARG A 131 -21.29 -19.55 9.00
CA ARG A 131 -22.14 -19.24 7.85
C ARG A 131 -23.20 -18.18 8.15
N SER A 132 -23.89 -18.27 9.28
CA SER A 132 -24.92 -17.31 9.69
C SER A 132 -24.31 -15.92 9.91
N ILE A 133 -23.15 -15.85 10.55
CA ILE A 133 -22.42 -14.61 10.78
C ILE A 133 -22.01 -13.98 9.43
N THR A 134 -21.34 -14.74 8.55
CA THR A 134 -20.93 -14.24 7.23
C THR A 134 -22.13 -13.83 6.37
N SER A 135 -23.25 -14.58 6.39
CA SER A 135 -24.48 -14.18 5.69
C SER A 135 -25.01 -12.83 6.19
N ARG A 136 -25.06 -12.61 7.52
CA ARG A 136 -25.53 -11.35 8.10
C ARG A 136 -24.57 -10.19 7.79
N GLN A 137 -23.25 -10.43 7.85
CA GLN A 137 -22.20 -9.46 7.54
C GLN A 137 -22.25 -8.94 6.09
N MET A 138 -22.70 -9.77 5.13
CA MET A 138 -22.88 -9.35 3.73
C MET A 138 -24.03 -8.34 3.55
N LEU A 139 -24.94 -8.23 4.51
CA LEU A 139 -26.09 -7.32 4.47
C LEU A 139 -25.91 -6.09 5.37
N LYS A 140 -25.35 -6.27 6.59
CA LYS A 140 -25.08 -5.19 7.54
C LYS A 140 -23.97 -5.57 8.52
N PRO A 141 -23.27 -4.60 9.14
CA PRO A 141 -22.35 -4.87 10.24
C PRO A 141 -23.01 -5.71 11.35
N VAL A 142 -22.28 -6.70 11.86
CA VAL A 142 -22.76 -7.63 12.89
C VAL A 142 -21.96 -7.42 14.17
N PRO A 143 -22.54 -6.85 15.24
CA PRO A 143 -21.84 -6.66 16.50
C PRO A 143 -21.45 -8.02 17.11
N LYS A 144 -20.25 -8.10 17.69
CA LYS A 144 -19.62 -9.35 18.15
C LYS A 144 -20.45 -10.05 19.24
N GLU A 145 -21.08 -9.28 20.10
CA GLU A 145 -22.02 -9.66 21.14
C GLU A 145 -23.29 -10.35 20.61
N THR A 146 -23.59 -10.25 19.30
CA THR A 146 -24.69 -10.98 18.64
C THR A 146 -24.24 -12.32 18.00
N CYS A 147 -22.99 -12.74 18.25
CA CYS A 147 -22.40 -13.94 17.67
C CYS A 147 -22.20 -15.04 18.73
N ASN A 148 -23.30 -15.72 19.06
CA ASN A 148 -23.29 -16.87 19.97
C ASN A 148 -22.91 -18.17 19.23
N GLY A 149 -22.21 -19.07 19.92
CA GLY A 149 -21.77 -20.36 19.37
C GLY A 149 -21.39 -21.36 20.45
N LEU A 150 -21.35 -22.64 20.09
CA LEU A 150 -20.96 -23.74 20.97
C LEU A 150 -19.43 -23.89 21.05
N THR A 151 -18.96 -24.28 22.24
CA THR A 151 -17.58 -24.70 22.50
C THR A 151 -17.48 -26.22 22.37
N LEU A 152 -16.49 -26.69 21.60
CA LEU A 152 -16.24 -28.13 21.38
C LEU A 152 -15.21 -28.74 22.35
N TYR A 153 -14.52 -27.93 23.14
CA TYR A 153 -13.58 -28.41 24.18
C TYR A 153 -14.30 -29.32 25.18
N GLN A 154 -13.73 -30.49 25.45
CA GLN A 154 -14.25 -31.54 26.35
C GLN A 154 -15.66 -32.07 26.03
N LYS A 155 -16.18 -31.81 24.84
CA LYS A 155 -17.46 -32.38 24.37
C LYS A 155 -17.33 -33.86 24.01
N THR A 156 -18.47 -34.57 24.03
CA THR A 156 -18.55 -35.96 23.60
C THR A 156 -18.79 -36.04 22.09
N ILE A 157 -17.87 -36.67 21.38
CA ILE A 157 -17.97 -36.96 19.94
C ILE A 157 -18.46 -38.40 19.78
N GLY A 158 -19.67 -38.54 19.25
CA GLY A 158 -20.24 -39.81 18.83
C GLY A 158 -19.76 -40.20 17.44
N ILE A 159 -19.25 -41.41 17.25
CA ILE A 159 -18.73 -41.89 15.97
C ILE A 159 -19.45 -43.19 15.56
N ILE A 160 -20.14 -43.16 14.43
CA ILE A 160 -20.78 -44.34 13.83
C ILE A 160 -19.94 -44.78 12.63
N GLY A 161 -19.26 -45.92 12.74
CA GLY A 161 -18.31 -46.45 11.76
C GLY A 161 -16.86 -46.06 12.09
N MET A 162 -16.22 -46.77 13.01
CA MET A 162 -14.84 -46.50 13.44
C MET A 162 -13.80 -47.26 12.59
N GLY A 163 -13.98 -47.19 11.27
CA GLY A 163 -13.00 -47.60 10.27
C GLY A 163 -11.85 -46.58 10.10
N ASN A 164 -11.23 -46.53 8.93
CA ASN A 164 -10.08 -45.65 8.70
C ASN A 164 -10.38 -44.15 8.92
N ILE A 165 -11.55 -43.66 8.49
CA ILE A 165 -11.95 -42.26 8.70
C ILE A 165 -12.30 -42.02 10.18
N GLY A 166 -13.16 -42.87 10.77
CA GLY A 166 -13.65 -42.68 12.14
C GLY A 166 -12.54 -42.73 13.20
N ARG A 167 -11.49 -43.55 13.01
CA ARG A 167 -10.31 -43.52 13.87
C ARG A 167 -9.58 -42.18 13.81
N THR A 168 -9.29 -41.66 12.62
CA THR A 168 -8.61 -40.37 12.46
C THR A 168 -9.47 -39.20 12.98
N VAL A 169 -10.79 -39.28 12.86
CA VAL A 169 -11.72 -38.32 13.51
C VAL A 169 -11.59 -38.37 15.03
N ALA A 170 -11.60 -39.56 15.63
CA ALA A 170 -11.41 -39.74 17.07
C ALA A 170 -10.07 -39.16 17.57
N GLU A 171 -8.98 -39.43 16.84
CA GLU A 171 -7.63 -38.93 17.14
C GLU A 171 -7.57 -37.39 17.10
N ILE A 172 -8.09 -36.75 16.04
CA ILE A 172 -8.05 -35.29 15.92
C ILE A 172 -8.94 -34.63 16.98
N PHE A 173 -10.14 -35.14 17.24
CA PHE A 173 -11.01 -34.54 18.26
C PHE A 173 -10.46 -34.71 19.67
N ARG A 174 -9.93 -35.89 20.01
CA ARG A 174 -9.30 -36.14 21.30
C ARG A 174 -8.05 -35.27 21.49
N GLY A 175 -7.15 -35.24 20.51
CA GLY A 175 -5.89 -34.49 20.61
C GLY A 175 -6.05 -32.97 20.49
N GLY A 176 -7.00 -32.48 19.69
CA GLY A 176 -7.19 -31.05 19.43
C GLY A 176 -8.21 -30.36 20.33
N PHE A 177 -9.14 -31.10 20.94
CA PHE A 177 -10.24 -30.53 21.74
C PHE A 177 -10.42 -31.21 23.11
N ASP A 178 -9.53 -32.11 23.52
CA ASP A 178 -9.66 -32.90 24.76
C ASP A 178 -11.01 -33.64 24.84
N ALA A 179 -11.50 -34.08 23.68
CA ALA A 179 -12.86 -34.56 23.53
C ALA A 179 -13.04 -36.02 23.97
N ASN A 180 -14.19 -36.32 24.55
CA ASN A 180 -14.58 -37.68 24.93
C ASN A 180 -15.10 -38.42 23.69
N ILE A 181 -14.61 -39.63 23.41
CA ILE A 181 -14.99 -40.40 22.22
C ILE A 181 -15.94 -41.53 22.62
N VAL A 182 -17.13 -41.58 22.02
CA VAL A 182 -18.09 -42.70 22.11
C VAL A 182 -18.26 -43.26 20.70
N ALA A 183 -18.02 -44.55 20.49
CA ALA A 183 -17.99 -45.12 19.14
C ALA A 183 -18.69 -46.47 19.00
N TYR A 184 -19.33 -46.69 17.86
CA TYR A 184 -19.95 -47.95 17.44
C TYR A 184 -19.54 -48.32 16.01
N ASP A 185 -19.20 -49.59 15.79
CA ASP A 185 -19.03 -50.20 14.47
C ASP A 185 -19.52 -51.65 14.54
N ALA A 186 -20.38 -52.05 13.61
CA ALA A 186 -21.02 -53.36 13.62
C ALA A 186 -20.10 -54.51 13.17
N TYR A 187 -18.97 -54.21 12.53
CA TYR A 187 -18.14 -55.22 11.84
C TYR A 187 -16.70 -55.33 12.37
N MET A 188 -16.30 -54.47 13.32
CA MET A 188 -14.95 -54.47 13.89
C MET A 188 -14.88 -55.27 15.21
N PRO A 189 -13.84 -56.10 15.43
CA PRO A 189 -13.55 -56.73 16.72
C PRO A 189 -13.27 -55.72 17.86
N GLU A 190 -13.36 -56.19 19.12
CA GLU A 190 -13.24 -55.36 20.34
C GLU A 190 -11.85 -54.75 20.57
N ASP A 191 -10.78 -55.42 20.13
CA ASP A 191 -9.38 -55.08 20.40
C ASP A 191 -8.79 -54.05 19.42
N VAL A 192 -9.41 -53.87 18.25
CA VAL A 192 -8.88 -53.10 17.10
C VAL A 192 -8.64 -51.62 17.38
N TRP A 193 -9.29 -51.05 18.39
CA TRP A 193 -9.19 -49.62 18.74
C TRP A 193 -8.53 -49.35 20.10
N SER A 194 -7.94 -50.36 20.72
CA SER A 194 -7.33 -50.30 22.07
C SER A 194 -6.30 -49.17 22.29
N HIS A 195 -5.68 -48.68 21.22
CA HIS A 195 -4.72 -47.56 21.22
C HIS A 195 -5.37 -46.17 21.32
N ILE A 196 -6.66 -46.03 20.99
CA ILE A 196 -7.43 -44.80 21.13
C ILE A 196 -8.30 -44.97 22.39
N PRO A 197 -8.13 -44.20 23.47
CA PRO A 197 -9.04 -44.31 24.60
C PRO A 197 -10.42 -43.76 24.22
N HIS A 198 -11.44 -44.61 24.33
CA HIS A 198 -12.82 -44.36 23.90
C HIS A 198 -13.80 -45.22 24.72
N THR A 199 -15.08 -44.87 24.70
CA THR A 199 -16.18 -45.71 25.16
C THR A 199 -16.78 -46.45 23.97
N ARG A 200 -16.69 -47.79 23.98
CA ARG A 200 -17.28 -48.64 22.94
C ARG A 200 -18.77 -48.85 23.22
N ALA A 201 -19.62 -48.22 22.44
CA ALA A 201 -21.07 -48.40 22.50
C ALA A 201 -21.47 -49.75 21.89
N ARG A 202 -22.60 -50.31 22.35
CA ARG A 202 -23.17 -51.58 21.90
C ARG A 202 -24.22 -51.41 20.80
N SER A 203 -24.71 -50.19 20.59
CA SER A 203 -25.69 -49.86 19.56
C SER A 203 -25.50 -48.43 19.04
N VAL A 204 -26.15 -48.12 17.92
CA VAL A 204 -26.24 -46.76 17.38
C VAL A 204 -26.93 -45.83 18.39
N ASP A 205 -28.04 -46.25 19.00
CA ASP A 205 -28.82 -45.44 19.93
C ASP A 205 -28.03 -45.02 21.18
N GLU A 206 -27.12 -45.87 21.65
CA GLU A 206 -26.20 -45.56 22.76
C GLU A 206 -25.17 -44.48 22.40
N VAL A 207 -24.73 -44.42 21.13
CA VAL A 207 -23.91 -43.30 20.63
C VAL A 207 -24.74 -42.02 20.54
N LEU A 208 -25.95 -42.09 19.98
CA LEU A 208 -26.84 -40.94 19.78
C LEU A 208 -27.18 -40.23 21.10
N ALA A 209 -27.54 -41.00 22.14
CA ALA A 209 -27.88 -40.45 23.45
C ALA A 209 -26.71 -39.72 24.15
N GLN A 210 -25.46 -40.04 23.79
CA GLN A 210 -24.25 -39.48 24.43
C GLN A 210 -23.58 -38.37 23.61
N ALA A 211 -23.78 -38.33 22.29
CA ALA A 211 -23.09 -37.42 21.38
C ALA A 211 -23.55 -35.95 21.55
N ASP A 212 -22.60 -35.04 21.80
CA ASP A 212 -22.78 -33.60 21.57
C ASP A 212 -22.51 -33.25 20.09
N VAL A 213 -21.57 -33.97 19.46
CA VAL A 213 -21.34 -33.96 18.01
C VAL A 213 -21.36 -35.39 17.49
N LEU A 214 -22.23 -35.70 16.54
CA LEU A 214 -22.29 -37.01 15.88
C LEU A 214 -21.57 -36.94 14.52
N SER A 215 -20.67 -37.88 14.27
CA SER A 215 -19.99 -38.05 12.98
C SER A 215 -20.21 -39.45 12.40
N ILE A 216 -20.63 -39.52 11.13
CA ILE A 216 -21.07 -40.76 10.47
C ILE A 216 -20.11 -41.13 9.33
N HIS A 217 -19.62 -42.38 9.34
CA HIS A 217 -18.59 -42.92 8.44
C HIS A 217 -18.87 -44.34 7.92
N VAL A 218 -20.09 -44.85 8.05
CA VAL A 218 -20.48 -46.18 7.53
C VAL A 218 -20.71 -46.19 6.01
N PRO A 219 -20.50 -47.32 5.31
CA PRO A 219 -20.92 -47.47 3.91
C PRO A 219 -22.44 -47.39 3.79
N LEU A 220 -22.94 -46.98 2.61
CA LEU A 220 -24.38 -47.06 2.29
C LEU A 220 -24.73 -48.47 1.82
N THR A 221 -25.51 -49.19 2.62
CA THR A 221 -26.08 -50.51 2.34
C THR A 221 -27.60 -50.44 2.44
N THR A 222 -28.31 -51.55 2.24
CA THR A 222 -29.74 -51.67 2.57
C THR A 222 -30.02 -51.48 4.06
N GLU A 223 -29.08 -51.85 4.93
CA GLU A 223 -29.19 -51.78 6.39
C GLU A 223 -28.89 -50.37 6.93
N THR A 224 -27.96 -49.65 6.30
CA THR A 224 -27.58 -48.29 6.75
C THR A 224 -28.38 -47.17 6.08
N ARG A 225 -29.18 -47.48 5.06
CA ARG A 225 -30.05 -46.52 4.37
C ARG A 225 -31.16 -46.03 5.32
N GLY A 226 -31.19 -44.73 5.58
CA GLY A 226 -32.15 -44.11 6.49
C GLY A 226 -31.94 -44.46 7.96
N MET A 227 -30.77 -45.01 8.33
CA MET A 227 -30.41 -45.35 9.72
C MET A 227 -30.64 -44.18 10.68
N ILE A 228 -30.35 -42.95 10.24
CA ILE A 228 -30.63 -41.74 11.01
C ILE A 228 -31.90 -41.09 10.47
N SER A 229 -33.04 -41.50 11.02
CA SER A 229 -34.37 -40.91 10.78
C SER A 229 -34.72 -39.84 11.82
N TYR A 230 -35.90 -39.24 11.71
CA TYR A 230 -36.43 -38.29 12.69
C TYR A 230 -36.43 -38.87 14.12
N GLN A 231 -36.70 -40.17 14.29
CA GLN A 231 -36.70 -40.83 15.60
C GLN A 231 -35.30 -40.89 16.23
N GLN A 232 -34.26 -41.20 15.44
CA GLN A 232 -32.87 -41.22 15.90
C GLN A 232 -32.37 -39.81 16.23
N ILE A 233 -32.70 -38.82 15.39
CA ILE A 233 -32.38 -37.41 15.68
C ILE A 233 -33.06 -36.96 16.99
N ARG A 234 -34.31 -37.39 17.21
CA ARG A 234 -35.07 -37.14 18.45
C ARG A 234 -34.51 -37.81 19.71
N ALA A 235 -33.59 -38.76 19.58
CA ALA A 235 -32.90 -39.44 20.67
C ALA A 235 -31.52 -38.81 21.00
N MET A 236 -31.04 -37.87 20.18
CA MET A 236 -29.83 -37.11 20.46
C MET A 236 -30.05 -36.06 21.55
N LYS A 237 -28.96 -35.56 22.15
CA LYS A 237 -29.01 -34.43 23.08
C LYS A 237 -29.62 -33.18 22.42
N PRO A 238 -30.35 -32.34 23.18
CA PRO A 238 -30.70 -30.99 22.74
C PRO A 238 -29.44 -30.21 22.33
N ASP A 239 -29.56 -29.38 21.30
CA ASP A 239 -28.44 -28.60 20.72
C ASP A 239 -27.24 -29.46 20.23
N ALA A 240 -27.42 -30.75 19.97
CA ALA A 240 -26.39 -31.57 19.33
C ALA A 240 -26.12 -31.13 17.88
N ILE A 241 -24.92 -31.46 17.39
CA ILE A 241 -24.48 -31.23 16.01
C ILE A 241 -24.44 -32.57 15.26
N LEU A 242 -24.99 -32.62 14.05
CA LEU A 242 -24.94 -33.81 13.19
C LEU A 242 -24.05 -33.57 11.96
N ILE A 243 -23.03 -34.41 11.77
CA ILE A 243 -22.11 -34.36 10.63
C ILE A 243 -22.18 -35.66 9.80
N ASN A 244 -22.61 -35.54 8.55
CA ASN A 244 -22.61 -36.64 7.58
C ASN A 244 -21.42 -36.48 6.61
N ALA A 245 -20.39 -37.29 6.82
CA ALA A 245 -19.17 -37.35 6.00
C ALA A 245 -19.05 -38.68 5.22
N ALA A 246 -20.15 -39.42 5.06
CA ALA A 246 -20.19 -40.74 4.47
C ALA A 246 -20.82 -40.77 3.06
N ARG A 247 -22.14 -40.96 3.00
CA ARG A 247 -22.95 -41.09 1.77
C ARG A 247 -24.35 -40.53 1.99
N GLY A 248 -24.91 -39.93 0.95
CA GLY A 248 -26.29 -39.44 0.96
C GLY A 248 -27.27 -40.61 1.10
N GLY A 249 -28.33 -40.41 1.89
CA GLY A 249 -29.32 -41.45 2.19
C GLY A 249 -28.97 -42.38 3.36
N ILE A 250 -27.87 -42.18 4.07
CA ILE A 250 -27.69 -42.77 5.42
C ILE A 250 -28.53 -41.98 6.45
N VAL A 251 -28.50 -40.65 6.34
CA VAL A 251 -29.40 -39.73 7.04
C VAL A 251 -30.61 -39.45 6.14
N ASN A 252 -31.81 -39.44 6.71
CA ASN A 252 -33.00 -39.00 5.99
C ASN A 252 -33.02 -37.45 5.90
N GLU A 253 -32.73 -36.91 4.71
CA GLU A 253 -32.62 -35.45 4.47
C GLU A 253 -33.92 -34.69 4.79
N ALA A 254 -35.09 -35.30 4.59
CA ALA A 254 -36.39 -34.69 4.90
C ALA A 254 -36.61 -34.58 6.43
N ASP A 255 -36.32 -35.66 7.15
CA ASP A 255 -36.39 -35.71 8.61
C ASP A 255 -35.39 -34.77 9.27
N LEU A 256 -34.16 -34.69 8.74
CA LEU A 256 -33.12 -33.76 9.20
C LEU A 256 -33.57 -32.31 9.00
N THR A 257 -34.17 -31.99 7.85
CA THR A 257 -34.69 -30.66 7.56
C THR A 257 -35.81 -30.28 8.55
N LYS A 258 -36.71 -31.23 8.84
CA LYS A 258 -37.77 -31.06 9.84
C LYS A 258 -37.20 -30.80 11.23
N ALA A 259 -36.31 -31.68 11.71
CA ALA A 259 -35.72 -31.57 13.05
C ALA A 259 -34.93 -30.27 13.27
N LEU A 260 -34.25 -29.78 12.23
CA LEU A 260 -33.59 -28.45 12.25
C LEU A 260 -34.60 -27.30 12.32
N SER A 261 -35.72 -27.38 11.60
CA SER A 261 -36.77 -26.34 11.62
C SER A 261 -37.53 -26.29 12.95
N GLU A 262 -37.65 -27.43 13.63
CA GLU A 262 -38.28 -27.56 14.96
C GLU A 262 -37.29 -27.30 16.12
N GLY A 263 -36.00 -27.08 15.83
CA GLY A 263 -34.98 -26.70 16.81
C GLY A 263 -34.43 -27.84 17.68
N TYR A 264 -34.55 -29.11 17.26
CA TYR A 264 -34.02 -30.25 18.01
C TYR A 264 -32.50 -30.42 17.91
N LEU A 265 -31.87 -29.85 16.88
CA LEU A 265 -30.41 -29.82 16.69
C LEU A 265 -29.93 -28.37 16.63
N TRP A 266 -28.69 -28.13 17.10
CA TRP A 266 -28.04 -26.82 16.95
C TRP A 266 -27.75 -26.50 15.47
N GLY A 267 -27.36 -27.52 14.72
CA GLY A 267 -27.14 -27.44 13.29
C GLY A 267 -26.62 -28.76 12.71
N ALA A 268 -26.45 -28.78 11.39
CA ALA A 268 -25.92 -29.93 10.70
C ALA A 268 -25.00 -29.54 9.54
N GLY A 269 -24.03 -30.41 9.25
CA GLY A 269 -23.15 -30.33 8.10
C GLY A 269 -23.24 -31.62 7.28
N ASP A 270 -23.67 -31.51 6.02
CA ASP A 270 -23.70 -32.64 5.09
C ASP A 270 -22.76 -32.39 3.89
N THR A 271 -22.04 -33.45 3.53
CA THR A 271 -21.11 -33.52 2.42
C THR A 271 -21.70 -34.12 1.14
N VAL A 272 -22.91 -34.69 1.20
CA VAL A 272 -23.56 -35.41 0.09
C VAL A 272 -25.05 -35.07 0.02
N ARG A 273 -25.63 -35.02 -1.18
CA ARG A 273 -27.09 -34.96 -1.42
C ARG A 273 -27.55 -36.12 -2.29
N ILE A 274 -28.76 -36.63 -2.04
CA ILE A 274 -29.45 -37.53 -2.97
C ILE A 274 -29.84 -36.74 -4.22
N HIS A 275 -29.30 -37.14 -5.38
CA HIS A 275 -29.60 -36.52 -6.66
C HIS A 275 -30.94 -37.03 -7.21
N ASN A 276 -32.06 -36.46 -6.75
CA ASN A 276 -33.37 -36.73 -7.34
C ASN A 276 -33.48 -36.03 -8.71
N LYS A 277 -33.60 -36.83 -9.78
CA LYS A 277 -33.43 -36.37 -11.18
C LYS A 277 -34.65 -35.63 -11.76
N HIS A 278 -35.70 -35.37 -10.96
CA HIS A 278 -36.92 -34.68 -11.38
C HIS A 278 -37.51 -33.79 -10.28
N ARG A 279 -37.19 -32.48 -10.32
CA ARG A 279 -38.09 -31.35 -9.97
C ARG A 279 -37.38 -30.01 -10.19
N THR A 280 -37.55 -29.45 -11.39
CA THR A 280 -37.44 -28.01 -11.63
C THR A 280 -38.85 -27.43 -11.59
N GLU A 281 -39.27 -26.85 -10.47
CA GLU A 281 -40.47 -26.01 -10.43
C GLU A 281 -40.44 -25.08 -9.20
N ALA A 282 -41.10 -23.94 -9.36
CA ALA A 282 -40.98 -22.73 -8.54
C ALA A 282 -41.33 -22.86 -7.04
N GLY A 283 -40.82 -21.93 -6.22
CA GLY A 283 -41.52 -21.52 -4.99
C GLY A 283 -40.83 -21.71 -3.63
N MET A 284 -39.50 -21.56 -3.50
CA MET A 284 -38.85 -21.38 -2.20
C MET A 284 -38.05 -20.07 -2.14
N ALA A 285 -38.34 -19.24 -1.14
CA ALA A 285 -37.72 -17.93 -0.93
C ALA A 285 -36.29 -18.05 -0.35
N ASP A 286 -35.35 -17.34 -0.98
CA ASP A 286 -34.11 -16.68 -0.50
C ASP A 286 -33.19 -17.27 0.61
N GLU A 287 -33.44 -18.45 1.19
CA GLU A 287 -32.66 -18.97 2.33
C GLU A 287 -31.56 -20.02 1.99
N TYR A 288 -31.30 -20.33 0.71
CA TYR A 288 -30.34 -21.39 0.32
C TYR A 288 -29.20 -20.91 -0.58
N ILE A 289 -28.07 -20.50 0.03
CA ILE A 289 -26.80 -20.24 -0.67
C ILE A 289 -25.68 -21.11 -0.05
N PRO A 290 -25.16 -22.14 -0.76
CA PRO A 290 -24.17 -23.08 -0.24
C PRO A 290 -22.81 -22.44 0.02
N LEU A 291 -22.03 -23.03 0.93
CA LEU A 291 -20.73 -22.51 1.37
C LEU A 291 -19.59 -22.86 0.40
N PHE A 292 -19.80 -23.85 -0.46
CA PHE A 292 -18.90 -24.22 -1.55
C PHE A 292 -19.73 -24.54 -2.80
N VAL A 293 -19.29 -24.04 -3.96
CA VAL A 293 -19.82 -24.43 -5.27
C VAL A 293 -19.33 -25.85 -5.59
N HIS A 294 -19.94 -26.84 -4.95
CA HIS A 294 -20.05 -28.28 -5.28
C HIS A 294 -20.75 -29.00 -4.10
N GLY A 295 -22.08 -28.97 -4.07
CA GLY A 295 -22.92 -29.92 -3.31
C GLY A 295 -22.94 -29.89 -1.76
N LYS A 296 -22.10 -29.10 -1.07
CA LYS A 296 -21.99 -29.12 0.40
C LYS A 296 -22.92 -28.10 1.08
N SER A 297 -23.61 -28.53 2.14
CA SER A 297 -24.62 -27.74 2.84
C SER A 297 -24.33 -27.67 4.35
N VAL A 298 -24.34 -26.45 4.89
CA VAL A 298 -24.18 -26.17 6.33
C VAL A 298 -25.37 -25.32 6.75
N ARG A 299 -26.17 -25.79 7.72
CA ARG A 299 -27.31 -25.04 8.28
C ARG A 299 -27.16 -24.88 9.79
N THR A 300 -27.44 -23.68 10.27
CA THR A 300 -27.40 -23.28 11.68
C THR A 300 -28.69 -22.55 12.02
N ARG A 301 -29.11 -22.59 13.29
CA ARG A 301 -30.36 -22.00 13.77
C ARG A 301 -30.44 -20.49 13.46
N THR A 302 -31.51 -20.05 12.81
CA THR A 302 -31.85 -18.63 12.64
C THR A 302 -32.66 -18.13 13.84
N SER A 303 -32.29 -16.98 14.38
CA SER A 303 -32.99 -16.34 15.50
C SER A 303 -34.24 -15.60 15.01
N LYS A 304 -35.42 -16.19 15.16
CA LYS A 304 -36.70 -15.45 15.13
C LYS A 304 -37.15 -15.17 16.56
N GLY A 305 -37.49 -13.91 16.84
CA GLY A 305 -38.13 -13.48 18.08
C GLY A 305 -37.43 -12.35 18.81
N LEU A 306 -37.43 -11.15 18.22
CA LEU A 306 -37.66 -9.84 18.86
C LEU A 306 -37.55 -8.74 17.80
N GLU A 307 -38.28 -7.63 18.02
CA GLU A 307 -38.35 -6.41 17.20
C GLU A 307 -39.06 -6.54 15.84
N GLU A 308 -40.39 -6.36 15.86
CA GLU A 308 -41.13 -5.78 14.73
C GLU A 308 -40.78 -4.29 14.64
N GLU A 309 -40.13 -3.86 13.56
CA GLU A 309 -39.97 -2.44 13.24
C GLU A 309 -40.97 -2.05 12.14
N THR A 310 -41.68 -0.94 12.36
CA THR A 310 -42.86 -0.53 11.60
C THR A 310 -42.53 -0.05 10.18
N ASP A 311 -43.23 -0.60 9.19
CA ASP A 311 -43.15 -0.16 7.79
C ASP A 311 -43.80 1.22 7.57
N PHE A 312 -43.05 2.15 6.98
CA PHE A 312 -43.50 3.53 6.70
C PHE A 312 -44.00 3.63 5.25
N GLY A 313 -45.24 3.19 5.00
CA GLY A 313 -45.70 2.99 3.61
C GLY A 313 -47.20 3.05 3.29
N GLY A 314 -48.09 3.63 4.12
CA GLY A 314 -49.52 3.65 3.78
C GLY A 314 -50.39 4.69 4.51
N ARG A 315 -51.22 5.43 3.76
CA ARG A 315 -52.29 6.29 4.33
C ARG A 315 -53.52 5.44 4.72
N PRO A 316 -54.32 5.87 5.70
CA PRO A 316 -55.31 5.00 6.34
C PRO A 316 -56.69 5.03 5.67
N ILE A 317 -57.37 3.88 5.66
CA ILE A 317 -58.83 3.78 5.62
C ILE A 317 -59.20 2.76 6.71
N GLY A 318 -59.95 3.21 7.72
CA GLY A 318 -60.27 2.38 8.89
C GLY A 318 -61.61 1.66 8.77
N MET A 319 -61.81 0.66 9.62
CA MET A 319 -63.14 0.23 10.10
C MET A 319 -63.04 -0.25 11.55
N GLU A 320 -63.83 0.36 12.43
CA GLU A 320 -64.07 -0.13 13.79
C GLU A 320 -64.99 -1.35 13.80
N ARG A 321 -64.85 -2.20 14.83
CA ARG A 321 -65.94 -2.62 15.76
C ARG A 321 -65.33 -3.53 16.85
N LYS A 322 -65.26 -3.07 18.11
CA LYS A 322 -66.33 -3.09 19.13
C LYS A 322 -66.64 -4.48 19.71
N SER A 323 -66.25 -4.69 20.96
CA SER A 323 -67.18 -5.12 22.03
C SER A 323 -66.74 -4.47 23.36
N PRO A 324 -67.64 -4.31 24.36
CA PRO A 324 -67.55 -3.18 25.30
C PRO A 324 -67.40 -3.59 26.78
N ASP A 325 -67.64 -2.60 27.65
CA ASP A 325 -67.81 -2.65 29.11
C ASP A 325 -66.50 -2.70 29.92
N GLY A 326 -66.18 -1.78 30.84
CA GLY A 326 -66.93 -0.60 31.29
C GLY A 326 -66.86 -0.46 32.80
N ILE A 327 -66.17 0.58 33.29
CA ILE A 327 -66.55 1.53 34.37
C ILE A 327 -65.32 2.42 34.66
N GLY A 328 -65.49 3.74 34.58
CA GLY A 328 -64.49 4.74 35.01
C GLY A 328 -64.81 5.26 36.43
N PRO A 329 -64.53 6.53 36.79
CA PRO A 329 -63.80 7.61 36.10
C PRO A 329 -62.56 8.06 36.95
N SER A 330 -61.91 9.23 36.86
CA SER A 330 -62.11 10.51 36.15
C SER A 330 -60.79 11.31 36.06
N HIS A 331 -60.57 11.99 34.92
CA HIS A 331 -59.85 13.28 34.67
C HIS A 331 -58.51 13.63 35.38
N GLY A 332 -57.54 14.27 34.70
CA GLY A 332 -57.47 14.70 33.29
C GLY A 332 -56.23 15.56 32.97
N HIS A 333 -55.95 15.72 31.66
CA HIS A 333 -55.54 16.95 30.93
C HIS A 333 -54.83 18.13 31.66
N VAL A 334 -53.84 18.87 31.10
CA VAL A 334 -53.11 18.79 29.81
C VAL A 334 -51.91 19.79 29.76
N GLN A 335 -50.96 19.56 28.85
CA GLN A 335 -49.96 20.49 28.23
C GLN A 335 -48.88 21.28 29.03
N LYS A 336 -47.75 21.48 28.31
CA LYS A 336 -46.59 22.36 28.57
C LYS A 336 -46.94 23.85 28.32
N PRO A 337 -46.14 24.82 28.81
CA PRO A 337 -45.01 25.39 28.03
C PRO A 337 -43.66 25.33 28.81
N LEU A 338 -42.50 25.11 28.17
CA LEU A 338 -41.59 26.11 27.56
C LEU A 338 -41.19 27.30 28.46
N ILE A 339 -39.90 27.37 28.86
CA ILE A 339 -38.96 28.52 28.69
C ILE A 339 -37.59 28.26 29.36
N GLY A 340 -36.52 28.74 28.70
CA GLY A 340 -35.35 29.43 29.27
C GLY A 340 -34.56 28.86 30.46
N ARG A 341 -33.29 28.52 30.22
CA ARG A 341 -32.24 28.44 31.25
C ARG A 341 -31.68 29.83 31.58
N GLU A 342 -31.40 30.11 32.85
CA GLU A 342 -30.28 30.97 33.26
C GLU A 342 -29.84 30.72 34.73
N GLY A 343 -28.57 31.03 35.04
CA GLY A 343 -27.97 31.03 36.39
C GLY A 343 -27.66 29.66 37.04
N GLN A 344 -26.73 29.53 37.98
CA GLN A 344 -25.47 30.25 38.31
C GLN A 344 -24.82 29.50 39.50
N ALA A 345 -23.48 29.46 39.52
CA ALA A 345 -22.54 29.35 40.65
C ALA A 345 -22.95 28.79 42.05
N ILE A 346 -22.08 27.91 42.59
CA ILE A 346 -21.81 27.79 44.05
C ILE A 346 -20.28 27.84 44.29
N ARG A 347 -19.87 28.46 45.41
CA ARG A 347 -18.49 28.79 45.81
C ARG A 347 -17.83 27.72 46.73
N GLY A 348 -16.50 27.81 46.83
CA GLY A 348 -15.73 27.69 48.09
C GLY A 348 -14.70 26.54 48.11
N ASN A 349 -13.48 26.66 48.65
CA ASN A 349 -12.85 27.70 49.47
C ASN A 349 -11.31 27.76 49.24
N SER A 350 -10.66 28.80 49.80
CA SER A 350 -9.25 29.16 49.65
C SER A 350 -8.37 28.88 50.88
N VAL A 351 -7.12 28.43 50.67
CA VAL A 351 -5.88 28.68 51.45
C VAL A 351 -4.71 28.45 50.45
N GLY A 352 -3.57 29.14 50.40
CA GLY A 352 -3.01 30.24 51.21
C GLY A 352 -1.51 30.00 51.45
N ASP A 353 -0.65 30.83 50.83
CA ASP A 353 0.81 31.02 51.01
C ASP A 353 1.77 29.83 51.26
N GLN A 354 2.84 29.75 50.44
CA GLN A 354 4.18 30.13 50.88
C GLN A 354 5.20 30.22 49.73
N ALA A 355 6.07 31.22 49.79
CA ALA A 355 7.23 31.36 48.92
C ALA A 355 8.51 30.94 49.67
N VAL A 356 9.36 30.11 49.05
CA VAL A 356 10.72 29.86 49.52
C VAL A 356 11.71 30.05 48.37
N LYS A 357 12.61 31.01 48.57
CA LYS A 357 13.83 31.16 47.75
C LYS A 357 14.79 30.02 48.11
N LEU A 358 15.46 29.45 47.11
CA LEU A 358 16.84 28.99 47.28
C LEU A 358 17.61 29.28 45.99
N ALA A 359 18.77 29.91 46.16
CA ALA A 359 19.63 30.39 45.10
C ALA A 359 21.07 29.93 45.34
N CYS A 360 21.91 30.19 44.34
CA CYS A 360 23.37 30.09 44.35
C CYS A 360 23.99 28.68 44.24
N GLY A 361 24.81 28.58 43.18
CA GLY A 361 25.65 27.45 42.80
C GLY A 361 26.49 27.82 41.58
N ARG A 362 27.04 29.05 41.55
CA ARG A 362 28.10 29.43 40.61
C ARG A 362 29.42 28.95 41.19
N GLU A 363 30.28 28.37 40.36
CA GLU A 363 31.71 28.73 40.38
C GLU A 363 32.33 28.51 38.99
N PRO A 364 33.27 29.39 38.55
CA PRO A 364 33.99 29.27 37.28
C PRO A 364 35.40 28.71 37.48
N ILE A 365 36.02 28.18 36.42
CA ILE A 365 37.49 28.00 36.35
C ILE A 365 37.98 28.49 34.99
N ASP A 366 39.13 29.17 35.01
CA ASP A 366 39.65 30.03 33.96
C ASP A 366 40.85 29.42 33.19
N THR A 367 41.08 29.99 32.00
CA THR A 367 42.30 30.01 31.16
C THR A 367 43.51 29.08 31.42
N ALA A 368 43.84 28.26 30.42
CA ALA A 368 45.14 28.19 29.71
C ALA A 368 44.98 27.19 28.53
N GLY A 369 45.48 27.37 27.30
CA GLY A 369 46.60 28.17 26.83
C GLY A 369 47.56 27.26 26.06
N LEU A 370 47.37 27.08 24.74
CA LEU A 370 48.35 26.39 23.89
C LEU A 370 48.26 26.84 22.42
N VAL A 371 49.27 27.60 22.00
CA VAL A 371 49.53 27.99 20.61
C VAL A 371 50.14 26.80 19.87
N GLY A 372 49.64 26.47 18.69
CA GLY A 372 50.13 25.37 17.86
C GLY A 372 50.26 25.77 16.39
N HIS A 373 51.38 26.38 16.02
CA HIS A 373 51.72 26.62 14.62
C HIS A 373 51.87 25.30 13.84
N SER A 374 51.37 25.26 12.61
CA SER A 374 51.91 24.39 11.57
C SER A 374 51.70 25.03 10.20
N ARG A 375 52.74 25.72 9.71
CA ARG A 375 52.88 26.05 8.29
C ARG A 375 53.22 24.76 7.54
N LEU A 376 52.59 24.52 6.39
CA LEU A 376 53.28 23.84 5.30
C LEU A 376 53.05 24.62 4.00
N ALA A 377 54.17 25.03 3.39
CA ALA A 377 54.22 25.65 2.08
C ALA A 377 55.30 24.93 1.26
N LEU A 378 54.97 24.54 0.04
CA LEU A 378 55.83 24.08 -1.06
C LEU A 378 54.91 24.11 -2.28
N ILE A 379 54.86 25.21 -3.04
CA ILE A 379 55.80 25.58 -4.12
C ILE A 379 55.85 24.50 -5.21
N GLY A 380 55.20 24.79 -6.33
CA GLY A 380 55.37 24.14 -7.62
C GLY A 380 54.93 25.12 -8.71
N LYS A 381 55.86 25.54 -9.57
CA LYS A 381 55.60 26.56 -10.61
C LYS A 381 54.57 26.06 -11.63
N VAL A 382 53.77 26.99 -12.15
CA VAL A 382 53.10 26.86 -13.44
C VAL A 382 53.82 27.80 -14.40
N ASP A 383 54.56 27.26 -15.35
CA ASP A 383 55.08 28.04 -16.49
C ASP A 383 54.03 28.03 -17.62
N VAL A 384 53.83 29.19 -18.27
CA VAL A 384 52.80 29.42 -19.28
C VAL A 384 53.44 29.59 -20.66
N VAL A 385 53.02 28.74 -21.61
CA VAL A 385 53.20 28.88 -23.07
C VAL A 385 51.98 28.21 -23.72
N GLY A 386 51.31 28.72 -24.76
CA GLY A 386 51.48 29.97 -25.51
C GLY A 386 51.16 29.77 -26.99
N GLY A 387 49.99 30.25 -27.46
CA GLY A 387 49.49 30.12 -28.85
C GLY A 387 48.59 28.90 -29.09
N GLY A 388 47.66 28.90 -30.06
CA GLY A 388 47.21 29.97 -30.97
C GLY A 388 46.15 29.44 -31.97
N ASP A 389 45.12 30.24 -32.20
CA ASP A 389 44.14 30.34 -33.31
C ASP A 389 43.51 29.12 -34.04
N ASP A 390 42.17 29.22 -34.13
CA ASP A 390 41.24 28.90 -35.23
C ASP A 390 40.98 27.49 -35.83
N GLN A 391 39.69 27.14 -35.75
CA GLN A 391 38.80 26.59 -36.81
C GLN A 391 38.64 25.08 -37.13
N VAL A 392 37.34 24.69 -37.12
CA VAL A 392 36.62 23.76 -38.06
C VAL A 392 36.70 22.23 -37.86
N VAL A 393 35.63 21.69 -37.25
CA VAL A 393 34.74 20.60 -37.76
C VAL A 393 35.36 19.45 -38.59
N ARG A 394 35.57 18.25 -37.99
CA ARG A 394 34.82 16.98 -38.27
C ARG A 394 35.39 15.72 -37.57
N ALA A 395 34.50 14.74 -37.42
CA ALA A 395 34.66 13.28 -37.35
C ALA A 395 36.00 12.64 -36.91
N PHE A 396 35.92 11.70 -35.96
CA PHE A 396 36.98 10.75 -35.60
C PHE A 396 36.54 9.30 -35.81
N GLU A 397 37.38 8.52 -36.48
CA GLU A 397 37.47 7.05 -36.39
C GLU A 397 38.97 6.64 -36.35
N PRO A 398 39.32 5.40 -35.95
CA PRO A 398 40.52 5.15 -35.13
C PRO A 398 41.64 4.31 -35.78
N LEU A 399 42.85 4.35 -35.18
CA LEU A 399 44.03 3.44 -35.25
C LEU A 399 45.13 4.08 -34.34
N GLU A 400 46.12 3.42 -33.73
CA GLU A 400 46.51 2.01 -33.49
C GLU A 400 47.37 1.95 -32.17
N VAL A 401 47.93 0.80 -31.76
CA VAL A 401 48.86 0.67 -30.60
C VAL A 401 50.06 -0.25 -30.92
N ALA A 402 51.27 0.12 -30.46
CA ALA A 402 52.49 -0.71 -30.53
C ALA A 402 53.40 -0.52 -29.27
N PRO A 403 54.33 -1.45 -28.93
CA PRO A 403 54.66 -1.79 -27.52
C PRO A 403 56.15 -1.66 -27.10
N ILE A 404 56.45 -1.83 -25.79
CA ILE A 404 57.81 -1.97 -25.19
C ILE A 404 57.79 -2.91 -23.95
N CYS A 405 58.90 -3.62 -23.67
CA CYS A 405 59.18 -4.48 -22.49
C CYS A 405 60.54 -4.09 -21.83
N ASP A 406 61.13 -4.70 -20.78
CA ASP A 406 60.89 -5.93 -19.99
C ASP A 406 61.66 -5.90 -18.61
N HIS A 407 61.84 -7.05 -17.95
CA HIS A 407 62.84 -7.45 -16.93
C HIS A 407 62.60 -7.27 -15.40
N ASP A 408 62.26 -8.41 -14.78
CA ASP A 408 62.91 -9.12 -13.65
C ASP A 408 62.96 -8.65 -12.16
N ALA A 409 62.14 -9.37 -11.37
CA ALA A 409 62.52 -10.30 -10.28
C ALA A 409 62.96 -9.83 -8.85
N ALA A 410 62.00 -10.00 -7.91
CA ALA A 410 62.07 -10.67 -6.58
C ALA A 410 63.03 -10.22 -5.44
N ILE A 411 62.48 -10.09 -4.21
CA ILE A 411 62.85 -10.85 -2.98
C ILE A 411 61.93 -10.56 -1.75
N LEU A 412 61.49 -11.66 -1.12
CA LEU A 412 60.95 -11.93 0.23
C LEU A 412 60.69 -10.84 1.33
N SER A 413 59.42 -10.82 1.78
CA SER A 413 58.97 -11.24 3.14
C SER A 413 58.59 -10.24 4.27
N HIS A 414 57.58 -10.72 5.04
CA HIS A 414 57.18 -10.43 6.43
C HIS A 414 56.35 -9.18 6.85
N HIS A 415 55.23 -9.52 7.50
CA HIS A 415 54.40 -8.80 8.49
C HIS A 415 53.51 -7.57 8.13
N LYS A 416 52.20 -7.87 8.06
CA LYS A 416 51.00 -7.09 8.43
C LYS A 416 51.04 -5.54 8.38
N PRO A 417 50.18 -4.92 7.56
CA PRO A 417 49.63 -3.59 7.81
C PRO A 417 48.18 -3.60 8.33
N VAL A 418 47.92 -2.71 9.28
CA VAL A 418 46.58 -2.24 9.68
C VAL A 418 45.93 -1.49 8.49
N ARG A 419 44.64 -1.68 8.24
CA ARG A 419 43.89 -0.89 7.24
C ARG A 419 43.25 0.35 7.88
N LEU A 420 43.87 1.52 7.70
CA LEU A 420 43.11 2.77 7.56
C LEU A 420 42.45 2.80 6.17
N ALA A 421 41.26 3.39 6.05
CA ALA A 421 40.57 3.51 4.77
C ALA A 421 39.68 4.76 4.69
N ILE A 422 40.18 5.83 4.06
CA ILE A 422 39.41 6.88 3.37
C ILE A 422 40.26 7.42 2.18
N PRO A 423 39.71 8.14 1.17
CA PRO A 423 39.58 7.51 -0.15
C PRO A 423 40.10 8.35 -1.34
N ALA A 424 40.35 7.72 -2.49
CA ALA A 424 40.38 8.41 -3.78
C ALA A 424 40.07 7.48 -4.97
N ASN A 425 38.99 7.85 -5.68
CA ASN A 425 38.81 7.85 -7.13
C ASN A 425 39.07 6.59 -8.00
N ALA A 426 37.99 6.20 -8.70
CA ALA A 426 37.95 6.01 -10.15
C ALA A 426 39.24 5.56 -10.87
N LEU A 427 39.51 4.25 -10.85
CA LEU A 427 40.11 3.56 -11.99
C LEU A 427 39.33 2.26 -12.26
N ARG A 428 39.09 1.94 -13.54
CA ARG A 428 38.28 0.79 -13.96
C ARG A 428 39.10 -0.50 -13.88
N TYR A 429 38.49 -1.58 -13.39
CA TYR A 429 39.05 -2.93 -13.54
C TYR A 429 38.78 -3.49 -14.94
N LEU A 430 39.84 -3.81 -15.68
CA LEU A 430 39.83 -4.90 -16.66
C LEU A 430 40.01 -6.22 -15.88
N LEU A 431 39.12 -7.19 -16.10
CA LEU A 431 39.22 -8.54 -15.52
C LEU A 431 39.67 -9.53 -16.60
N PHE A 432 40.97 -9.80 -16.65
CA PHE A 432 41.49 -11.00 -17.32
C PHE A 432 41.40 -12.18 -16.36
N ARG A 433 40.88 -13.33 -16.83
CA ARG A 433 40.83 -14.57 -16.06
C ARG A 433 41.94 -15.50 -16.54
N VAL A 434 43.06 -15.52 -15.82
CA VAL A 434 44.20 -16.39 -16.12
C VAL A 434 44.10 -17.67 -15.31
N HIS A 435 44.15 -18.82 -15.97
CA HIS A 435 44.26 -20.12 -15.30
C HIS A 435 45.73 -20.46 -15.05
N PHE A 436 46.06 -20.83 -13.81
CA PHE A 436 47.39 -21.31 -13.43
C PHE A 436 47.30 -22.77 -13.00
N GLU A 437 48.14 -23.61 -13.57
CA GLU A 437 48.43 -24.95 -13.09
C GLU A 437 49.93 -25.19 -13.30
N ASN A 438 50.66 -25.58 -12.26
CA ASN A 438 52.13 -25.74 -12.26
C ASN A 438 52.93 -24.57 -12.87
N SER A 439 52.60 -23.34 -12.46
CA SER A 439 53.43 -22.14 -12.61
C SER A 439 53.80 -21.71 -14.04
N THR A 440 53.01 -22.09 -15.05
CA THR A 440 53.07 -21.50 -16.40
C THR A 440 51.67 -21.16 -16.92
N ILE A 441 51.54 -20.04 -17.63
CA ILE A 441 50.28 -19.59 -18.24
C ILE A 441 50.14 -20.31 -19.59
N ARG A 442 48.99 -20.94 -19.84
CA ARG A 442 48.75 -21.66 -21.11
C ARG A 442 47.75 -21.00 -22.06
N ASP A 443 46.67 -20.40 -21.54
CA ASP A 443 45.62 -19.79 -22.38
C ASP A 443 45.08 -18.49 -21.78
N VAL A 444 44.78 -17.52 -22.66
CA VAL A 444 44.06 -16.27 -22.36
C VAL A 444 42.91 -16.13 -23.33
N TYR A 445 41.68 -16.25 -22.85
CA TYR A 445 40.48 -16.11 -23.68
C TYR A 445 39.98 -14.68 -23.73
N TYR A 446 39.75 -14.17 -24.95
CA TYR A 446 38.90 -13.00 -25.19
C TYR A 446 37.43 -13.43 -25.15
N VAL A 447 36.58 -12.62 -24.51
CA VAL A 447 35.12 -12.76 -24.62
C VAL A 447 34.60 -11.51 -25.33
N GLU A 448 34.40 -11.61 -26.63
CA GLU A 448 33.64 -10.61 -27.38
C GLU A 448 32.16 -10.75 -27.03
N THR A 449 31.64 -9.84 -26.21
CA THR A 449 30.19 -9.60 -26.12
C THR A 449 29.80 -8.55 -27.17
N PRO A 450 28.90 -8.85 -28.12
CA PRO A 450 28.45 -7.87 -29.09
C PRO A 450 27.71 -6.70 -28.41
N ILE A 451 27.86 -5.51 -28.98
CA ILE A 451 27.28 -4.27 -28.44
C ILE A 451 25.76 -4.32 -28.58
N GLY A 452 25.07 -4.70 -27.50
CA GLY A 452 23.61 -4.73 -27.42
C GLY A 452 23.15 -4.66 -25.96
N ASN A 453 22.41 -3.61 -25.62
CA ASN A 453 21.77 -3.38 -24.32
C ASN A 453 22.69 -3.37 -23.09
N ILE A 454 23.15 -2.17 -22.70
CA ILE A 454 23.63 -1.92 -21.33
C ILE A 454 22.44 -2.06 -20.38
N SER A 455 22.25 -3.24 -19.82
CA SER A 455 21.24 -3.47 -18.79
C SER A 455 21.82 -3.17 -17.40
N PHE A 456 21.32 -2.12 -16.75
CA PHE A 456 21.51 -1.90 -15.31
C PHE A 456 20.69 -2.96 -14.55
N GLN A 457 21.25 -4.16 -14.40
CA GLN A 457 20.61 -5.28 -13.71
C GLN A 457 20.97 -5.29 -12.22
N ASP A 458 20.26 -4.46 -11.45
CA ASP A 458 19.98 -4.78 -10.05
C ASP A 458 18.73 -5.69 -10.01
N PRO A 459 18.79 -6.90 -9.38
CA PRO A 459 17.65 -7.80 -9.31
C PRO A 459 16.38 -7.20 -8.70
N HIS A 460 16.46 -6.12 -7.91
CA HIS A 460 15.27 -5.40 -7.42
C HIS A 460 14.51 -4.69 -8.54
N THR A 461 15.24 -4.00 -9.41
CA THR A 461 14.68 -3.10 -10.44
C THR A 461 13.90 -3.85 -11.53
N MET A 462 14.36 -5.05 -11.91
CA MET A 462 13.62 -5.91 -12.83
C MET A 462 12.34 -6.50 -12.22
N GLY A 463 12.24 -6.60 -10.88
CA GLY A 463 11.01 -7.02 -10.20
C GLY A 463 9.91 -5.97 -10.33
N LEU A 464 10.12 -4.80 -9.71
CA LEU A 464 9.12 -3.72 -9.65
C LEU A 464 8.58 -3.30 -11.03
N ILE A 465 9.44 -3.21 -12.05
CA ILE A 465 8.99 -2.88 -13.42
C ILE A 465 8.22 -4.05 -14.06
N ALA A 466 8.64 -5.30 -13.85
CA ALA A 466 7.90 -6.45 -14.36
C ALA A 466 6.56 -6.61 -13.66
N ASP A 467 6.47 -6.33 -12.37
CA ASP A 467 5.26 -6.47 -11.56
C ASP A 467 4.28 -5.31 -11.80
N ALA A 468 4.76 -4.07 -11.97
CA ALA A 468 3.93 -2.97 -12.47
C ALA A 468 3.44 -3.24 -13.92
N LYS A 469 4.28 -3.81 -14.78
CA LYS A 469 3.92 -4.19 -16.15
C LYS A 469 2.91 -5.35 -16.17
N ARG A 470 3.03 -6.35 -15.28
CA ARG A 470 2.02 -7.40 -15.08
C ARG A 470 0.71 -6.83 -14.57
N ALA A 471 0.73 -6.01 -13.52
CA ALA A 471 -0.47 -5.34 -13.01
C ALA A 471 -1.17 -4.45 -14.07
N MET A 472 -0.43 -3.89 -15.03
CA MET A 472 -0.98 -3.21 -16.21
C MET A 472 -1.53 -4.16 -17.29
N GLN A 473 -0.98 -5.37 -17.42
CA GLN A 473 -1.43 -6.42 -18.35
C GLN A 473 -2.66 -7.18 -17.83
N ASP A 474 -2.74 -7.37 -16.52
CA ASP A 474 -3.84 -8.06 -15.82
C ASP A 474 -5.07 -7.15 -15.60
N ALA A 475 -4.88 -5.83 -15.63
CA ALA A 475 -5.95 -4.85 -15.55
C ALA A 475 -6.75 -4.76 -16.89
N PRO A 476 -8.10 -4.69 -16.85
CA PRO A 476 -8.89 -4.44 -18.04
C PRO A 476 -8.49 -3.11 -18.69
N LYS A 477 -8.36 -3.07 -20.03
CA LYS A 477 -7.86 -1.90 -20.76
C LYS A 477 -8.78 -0.67 -20.60
N GLU A 478 -10.07 -0.92 -20.39
CA GLU A 478 -11.14 0.05 -20.16
C GLU A 478 -10.90 0.91 -18.91
N VAL A 479 -10.15 0.38 -17.93
CA VAL A 479 -9.74 1.10 -16.71
C VAL A 479 -8.80 2.27 -17.03
N PHE A 480 -8.07 2.21 -18.14
CA PHE A 480 -7.15 3.26 -18.60
C PHE A 480 -7.85 4.23 -19.57
N ASN A 481 -8.93 4.84 -19.11
CA ASN A 481 -9.77 5.73 -19.92
C ASN A 481 -9.44 7.24 -19.77
N ALA A 482 -9.89 8.01 -20.76
CA ALA A 482 -9.72 9.47 -20.78
C ALA A 482 -10.46 10.20 -19.65
N TYR A 483 -11.50 9.61 -19.04
CA TYR A 483 -12.27 10.27 -17.98
C TYR A 483 -11.47 10.39 -16.67
N VAL A 484 -10.76 9.34 -16.27
CA VAL A 484 -9.82 9.38 -15.13
C VAL A 484 -8.70 10.36 -15.40
N LEU A 485 -8.12 10.35 -16.60
CA LEU A 485 -7.06 11.28 -16.98
C LEU A 485 -7.55 12.74 -16.92
N MET A 486 -8.72 13.04 -17.49
CA MET A 486 -9.34 14.36 -17.43
C MET A 486 -9.58 14.82 -15.98
N CYS A 487 -10.14 13.97 -15.12
CA CYS A 487 -10.35 14.28 -13.71
C CYS A 487 -9.02 14.53 -12.98
N THR A 488 -8.00 13.73 -13.27
CA THR A 488 -6.65 13.89 -12.73
C THR A 488 -6.06 15.23 -13.18
N CYS A 489 -6.12 15.55 -14.48
CA CYS A 489 -5.59 16.79 -15.04
C CYS A 489 -6.24 18.04 -14.41
N PHE A 490 -7.56 18.07 -14.25
CA PHE A 490 -8.22 19.23 -13.61
C PHE A 490 -7.81 19.41 -12.15
N PHE A 491 -7.76 18.34 -11.35
CA PHE A 491 -7.30 18.47 -9.96
C PHE A 491 -5.80 18.80 -9.89
N ALA A 492 -4.96 18.15 -10.68
CA ALA A 492 -3.52 18.41 -10.74
C ALA A 492 -3.20 19.85 -11.14
N LEU A 493 -3.93 20.42 -12.11
CA LEU A 493 -3.74 21.79 -12.60
C LEU A 493 -3.87 22.82 -11.47
N SER A 494 -4.65 22.57 -10.42
CA SER A 494 -4.72 23.47 -9.26
C SER A 494 -3.39 23.64 -8.50
N GLY A 495 -2.43 22.73 -8.69
CA GLY A 495 -1.05 22.90 -8.22
C GLY A 495 -0.35 24.14 -8.79
N VAL A 496 -0.80 24.62 -9.97
CA VAL A 496 -0.32 25.88 -10.58
C VAL A 496 -0.51 27.07 -9.63
N SER A 497 -1.54 27.08 -8.77
CA SER A 497 -1.77 28.17 -7.79
C SER A 497 -0.54 28.48 -6.93
N LYS A 498 0.04 27.45 -6.30
CA LYS A 498 1.25 27.58 -5.45
C LYS A 498 2.45 28.07 -6.25
N GLY A 499 2.67 27.48 -7.43
CA GLY A 499 3.86 27.76 -8.25
C GLY A 499 3.81 29.13 -8.91
N PHE A 500 2.64 29.53 -9.43
CA PHE A 500 2.46 30.82 -10.08
C PHE A 500 2.58 31.94 -9.04
N ASP A 501 1.98 31.83 -7.85
CA ASP A 501 2.18 32.84 -6.79
C ASP A 501 3.67 32.98 -6.42
N GLU A 502 4.38 31.85 -6.25
CA GLU A 502 5.81 31.81 -5.94
C GLU A 502 6.68 32.48 -7.01
N GLY A 503 6.45 32.21 -8.29
CA GLY A 503 7.17 32.84 -9.41
C GLY A 503 6.76 34.30 -9.66
N ASN A 504 5.49 34.64 -9.45
CA ASN A 504 4.97 35.99 -9.67
C ASN A 504 5.47 36.97 -8.61
N ILE A 505 5.31 36.64 -7.33
CA ILE A 505 5.71 37.55 -6.26
C ILE A 505 7.23 37.78 -6.26
N ALA A 506 8.02 36.78 -6.65
CA ALA A 506 9.46 36.87 -6.77
C ALA A 506 9.91 38.00 -7.73
N SER A 507 9.25 38.12 -8.88
CA SER A 507 9.52 39.17 -9.88
C SER A 507 8.91 40.52 -9.49
N VAL A 508 7.62 40.55 -9.13
CA VAL A 508 6.87 41.79 -8.87
C VAL A 508 7.55 42.64 -7.79
N VAL A 509 8.00 42.04 -6.68
CA VAL A 509 8.68 42.77 -5.58
C VAL A 509 10.12 43.21 -5.91
N THR A 510 10.55 43.14 -7.17
CA THR A 510 11.84 43.68 -7.61
C THR A 510 11.70 44.86 -8.57
N GLN A 511 10.57 44.97 -9.27
CA GLN A 511 10.28 46.02 -10.25
C GLN A 511 10.28 47.42 -9.61
N ALA A 512 10.92 48.39 -10.25
CA ALA A 512 10.98 49.77 -9.76
C ALA A 512 9.59 50.44 -9.68
N HIS A 513 8.73 50.24 -10.69
CA HIS A 513 7.39 50.83 -10.72
C HIS A 513 6.50 50.32 -9.59
N PHE A 514 6.56 49.02 -9.29
CA PHE A 514 5.86 48.43 -8.14
C PHE A 514 6.29 49.10 -6.82
N LYS A 515 7.60 49.35 -6.61
CA LYS A 515 8.08 50.00 -5.38
C LYS A 515 7.52 51.40 -5.21
N ALA A 516 7.57 52.22 -6.26
CA ALA A 516 7.01 53.57 -6.26
C ALA A 516 5.49 53.56 -6.05
N ARG A 517 4.76 52.66 -6.73
CA ARG A 517 3.29 52.59 -6.68
C ARG A 517 2.73 52.27 -5.29
N PHE A 518 3.49 51.51 -4.49
CA PHE A 518 3.16 51.11 -3.12
C PHE A 518 3.90 51.94 -2.05
N GLY A 519 4.68 52.96 -2.43
CA GLY A 519 5.39 53.86 -1.51
C GLY A 519 6.52 53.18 -0.72
N VAL A 520 7.08 52.09 -1.24
CA VAL A 520 8.14 51.29 -0.59
C VAL A 520 9.53 51.54 -1.21
N ASP A 521 9.60 52.44 -2.19
CA ASP A 521 10.82 53.03 -2.78
C ASP A 521 11.52 54.03 -1.85
N THR A 522 10.77 54.70 -0.98
CA THR A 522 11.28 55.66 0.02
C THR A 522 11.84 55.01 1.29
N GLN A 523 11.71 53.68 1.43
CA GLN A 523 12.21 52.93 2.59
C GLN A 523 13.73 52.73 2.50
N SER A 524 14.41 52.70 3.65
CA SER A 524 15.80 52.25 3.72
C SER A 524 15.95 50.78 3.28
N GLU A 525 17.16 50.33 2.92
CA GLU A 525 17.36 48.94 2.46
C GLU A 525 16.91 47.90 3.49
N ASP A 526 17.14 48.15 4.79
CA ASP A 526 16.74 47.27 5.89
C ASP A 526 15.22 47.25 6.11
N GLU A 527 14.57 48.42 6.07
CA GLU A 527 13.11 48.52 6.13
C GLU A 527 12.46 47.83 4.92
N TYR A 528 13.03 48.03 3.73
CA TYR A 528 12.56 47.39 2.52
C TYR A 528 12.74 45.87 2.56
N ALA A 529 13.87 45.37 3.08
CA ALA A 529 14.09 43.94 3.29
C ALA A 529 13.01 43.35 4.21
N ASN A 530 12.66 44.04 5.29
CA ASN A 530 11.60 43.67 6.21
C ASN A 530 10.20 43.66 5.55
N THR A 531 9.86 44.70 4.78
CA THR A 531 8.62 44.83 4.00
C THR A 531 8.50 43.75 2.92
N LYS A 532 9.56 43.54 2.14
CA LYS A 532 9.67 42.51 1.09
C LYS A 532 9.49 41.11 1.67
N GLY A 533 10.10 40.85 2.83
CA GLY A 533 9.95 39.59 3.56
C GLY A 533 8.48 39.29 3.88
N TRP A 534 7.74 40.26 4.40
CA TRP A 534 6.30 40.13 4.65
C TRP A 534 5.49 39.97 3.36
N LEU A 535 5.78 40.75 2.31
CA LEU A 535 5.06 40.70 1.04
C LEU A 535 5.09 39.29 0.42
N VAL A 536 6.27 38.70 0.36
CA VAL A 536 6.45 37.35 -0.19
C VAL A 536 5.79 36.30 0.71
N SER A 537 6.05 36.34 2.02
CA SER A 537 5.67 35.24 2.92
C SER A 537 4.21 35.25 3.39
N ILE A 538 3.47 36.37 3.37
CA ILE A 538 2.14 36.40 3.99
C ILE A 538 1.10 35.45 3.34
N ALA A 539 1.29 35.10 2.07
CA ALA A 539 0.48 34.07 1.41
C ALA A 539 0.77 32.66 1.97
N THR A 540 2.01 32.34 2.32
CA THR A 540 2.34 31.05 2.93
C THR A 540 1.85 30.97 4.39
N ALA A 541 1.78 32.10 5.11
CA ALA A 541 1.08 32.17 6.39
C ALA A 541 -0.42 31.86 6.26
N GLY A 542 -1.10 32.42 5.25
CA GLY A 542 -2.49 32.07 4.94
C GLY A 542 -2.66 30.58 4.63
N ALA A 543 -1.71 29.98 3.91
CA ALA A 543 -1.73 28.55 3.58
C ALA A 543 -1.65 27.64 4.82
N VAL A 544 -0.95 28.03 5.89
CA VAL A 544 -0.95 27.29 7.18
C VAL A 544 -2.37 27.12 7.71
N PHE A 545 -3.12 28.22 7.81
CA PHE A 545 -4.49 28.21 8.33
C PHE A 545 -5.47 27.52 7.37
N GLY A 546 -5.27 27.70 6.05
CA GLY A 546 -6.03 26.98 5.03
C GLY A 546 -5.86 25.46 5.14
N CYS A 547 -4.63 24.98 5.33
CA CYS A 547 -4.33 23.55 5.54
C CYS A 547 -4.98 23.00 6.81
N LEU A 548 -4.90 23.72 7.94
CA LEU A 548 -5.54 23.32 9.21
C LEU A 548 -7.07 23.25 9.10
N GLY A 549 -7.69 24.18 8.38
CA GLY A 549 -9.14 24.15 8.10
C GLY A 549 -9.57 23.08 7.08
N CYS A 550 -8.65 22.52 6.30
CA CYS A 550 -8.97 21.66 5.15
C CYS A 550 -9.61 20.31 5.55
N SER A 551 -9.11 19.63 6.58
CA SER A 551 -9.60 18.30 7.00
C SER A 551 -11.11 18.28 7.29
N PRO A 552 -11.65 19.08 8.24
CA PRO A 552 -13.08 19.03 8.56
C PRO A 552 -13.99 19.45 7.39
N ILE A 553 -13.50 20.32 6.49
CA ILE A 553 -14.23 20.70 5.27
C ILE A 553 -14.27 19.52 4.28
N ASN A 554 -13.14 18.85 4.05
CA ASN A 554 -13.03 17.69 3.16
C ASN A 554 -13.87 16.51 3.64
N ASP A 555 -13.87 16.24 4.95
CA ASP A 555 -14.66 15.15 5.52
C ASP A 555 -16.16 15.48 5.51
N ARG A 556 -16.55 16.76 5.63
CA ARG A 556 -17.96 17.19 5.59
C ARG A 556 -18.54 17.28 4.18
N PHE A 557 -17.82 17.87 3.23
CA PHE A 557 -18.34 18.26 1.90
C PHE A 557 -17.78 17.45 0.73
N GLY A 558 -16.74 16.64 0.95
CA GLY A 558 -16.06 15.89 -0.11
C GLY A 558 -14.94 16.68 -0.78
N ARG A 559 -14.16 15.98 -1.61
CA ARG A 559 -12.92 16.52 -2.19
C ARG A 559 -13.27 17.57 -3.24
N ARG A 560 -14.26 17.29 -4.09
CA ARG A 560 -14.67 18.19 -5.19
C ARG A 560 -15.20 19.53 -4.70
N TRP A 561 -16.05 19.55 -3.67
CA TRP A 561 -16.57 20.80 -3.11
C TRP A 561 -15.51 21.58 -2.34
N THR A 562 -14.63 20.91 -1.61
CA THR A 562 -13.51 21.57 -0.91
C THR A 562 -12.59 22.28 -1.90
N LEU A 563 -12.24 21.64 -3.03
CA LEU A 563 -11.44 22.27 -4.07
C LEU A 563 -12.11 23.52 -4.67
N ARG A 564 -13.43 23.49 -4.90
CA ARG A 564 -14.19 24.64 -5.42
C ARG A 564 -14.19 25.81 -4.45
N ILE A 565 -14.47 25.56 -3.17
CA ILE A 565 -14.46 26.61 -2.13
C ILE A 565 -13.07 27.25 -2.04
N ALA A 566 -12.01 26.44 -2.00
CA ALA A 566 -10.63 26.93 -1.98
C ALA A 566 -10.26 27.73 -3.24
N THR A 567 -10.76 27.32 -4.42
CA THR A 567 -10.57 28.05 -5.68
C THR A 567 -11.24 29.42 -5.67
N VAL A 568 -12.46 29.53 -5.12
CA VAL A 568 -13.16 30.82 -4.99
C VAL A 568 -12.41 31.76 -4.04
N ILE A 569 -11.94 31.24 -2.89
CA ILE A 569 -11.12 32.00 -1.93
C ILE A 569 -9.81 32.47 -2.58
N TYR A 570 -9.14 31.59 -3.33
CA TYR A 570 -7.93 31.94 -4.09
C TYR A 570 -8.17 33.06 -5.12
N ILE A 571 -9.21 32.93 -5.95
CA ILE A 571 -9.56 33.94 -6.96
C ILE A 571 -9.91 35.29 -6.30
N ALA A 572 -10.66 35.29 -5.19
CA ALA A 572 -10.96 36.52 -4.44
C ALA A 572 -9.68 37.19 -3.89
N GLY A 573 -8.74 36.39 -3.38
CA GLY A 573 -7.42 36.87 -2.97
C GLY A 573 -6.62 37.46 -4.13
N VAL A 574 -6.54 36.79 -5.27
CA VAL A 574 -5.82 37.29 -6.47
C VAL A 574 -6.45 38.57 -7.04
N LEU A 575 -7.78 38.65 -7.11
CA LEU A 575 -8.50 39.87 -7.49
C LEU A 575 -8.16 41.03 -6.56
N GLY A 576 -8.19 40.77 -5.24
CA GLY A 576 -7.80 41.77 -4.24
C GLY A 576 -6.36 42.26 -4.39
N GLN A 577 -5.42 41.40 -4.80
CA GLN A 577 -4.03 41.78 -5.05
C GLN A 577 -3.91 42.72 -6.24
N GLY A 578 -4.52 42.38 -7.39
CA GLY A 578 -4.47 43.24 -8.58
C GLY A 578 -5.20 44.57 -8.40
N LEU A 579 -6.32 44.57 -7.66
CA LEU A 579 -7.21 45.74 -7.53
C LEU A 579 -6.95 46.60 -6.27
N CYS A 580 -5.90 46.33 -5.49
CA CYS A 580 -5.62 47.08 -4.26
C CYS A 580 -5.14 48.54 -4.46
N GLY A 581 -4.93 48.99 -5.70
CA GLY A 581 -4.72 50.40 -6.03
C GLY A 581 -3.47 51.05 -5.41
N GLY A 582 -2.43 50.26 -5.11
CA GLY A 582 -1.21 50.71 -4.41
C GLY A 582 -1.30 50.68 -2.88
N ASN A 583 -2.41 50.21 -2.30
CA ASN A 583 -2.53 50.08 -0.85
C ASN A 583 -1.79 48.83 -0.34
N LEU A 584 -0.65 49.04 0.32
CA LEU A 584 0.20 47.97 0.86
C LEU A 584 -0.54 47.07 1.89
N SER A 585 -1.43 47.64 2.71
CA SER A 585 -2.23 46.86 3.68
C SER A 585 -3.29 46.02 2.99
N GLY A 586 -3.90 46.56 1.93
CA GLY A 586 -4.82 45.81 1.05
C GLY A 586 -4.11 44.66 0.33
N LEU A 587 -2.87 44.86 -0.10
CA LEU A 587 -2.04 43.82 -0.69
C LEU A 587 -1.70 42.71 0.33
N TYR A 588 -1.35 43.06 1.56
CA TYR A 588 -1.12 42.07 2.63
C TYR A 588 -2.37 41.22 2.93
N ALA A 589 -3.54 41.86 3.09
CA ALA A 589 -4.79 41.16 3.39
C ALA A 589 -5.21 40.23 2.23
N SER A 590 -5.12 40.70 0.98
CA SER A 590 -5.48 39.92 -0.20
C SER A 590 -4.52 38.76 -0.48
N ARG A 591 -3.21 38.91 -0.20
CA ARG A 591 -2.24 37.80 -0.22
C ARG A 591 -2.51 36.76 0.86
N PHE A 592 -2.88 37.17 2.08
CA PHE A 592 -3.30 36.23 3.12
C PHE A 592 -4.54 35.42 2.70
N ILE A 593 -5.55 36.08 2.10
CA ILE A 593 -6.75 35.43 1.57
C ILE A 593 -6.41 34.45 0.44
N ALA A 594 -5.54 34.82 -0.50
CA ALA A 594 -5.07 33.90 -1.54
C ALA A 594 -4.40 32.65 -0.92
N GLY A 595 -3.59 32.88 0.13
CA GLY A 595 -2.98 31.83 0.95
C GLY A 595 -3.99 30.84 1.55
N LEU A 596 -5.09 31.32 2.14
CA LEU A 596 -6.17 30.47 2.66
C LEU A 596 -6.76 29.53 1.58
N GLY A 597 -6.72 29.94 0.31
CA GLY A 597 -7.04 29.08 -0.84
C GLY A 597 -5.92 28.11 -1.23
N ILE A 598 -4.66 28.59 -1.30
CA ILE A 598 -3.49 27.76 -1.66
C ILE A 598 -3.33 26.55 -0.72
N GLY A 599 -3.61 26.71 0.58
CA GLY A 599 -3.51 25.63 1.57
C GLY A 599 -4.29 24.37 1.18
N PRO A 600 -5.64 24.40 1.11
CA PRO A 600 -6.45 23.26 0.66
C PRO A 600 -6.14 22.82 -0.78
N LEU A 601 -5.82 23.75 -1.70
CA LEU A 601 -5.38 23.41 -3.05
C LEU A 601 -4.05 22.63 -3.08
N SER A 602 -3.28 22.62 -1.98
CA SER A 602 -2.09 21.78 -1.85
C SER A 602 -2.34 20.37 -1.30
N ILE A 603 -3.48 20.15 -0.63
CA ILE A 603 -3.82 18.88 0.06
C ILE A 603 -4.85 18.07 -0.73
N VAL A 604 -5.92 18.72 -1.19
CA VAL A 604 -7.08 18.03 -1.80
C VAL A 604 -6.73 17.33 -3.12
N PRO A 605 -5.95 17.92 -4.06
CA PRO A 605 -5.62 17.25 -5.32
C PRO A 605 -4.89 15.91 -5.20
N PRO A 606 -3.75 15.77 -4.49
CA PRO A 606 -3.08 14.48 -4.41
C PRO A 606 -3.97 13.42 -3.71
N VAL A 607 -4.75 13.80 -2.70
CA VAL A 607 -5.73 12.90 -2.05
C VAL A 607 -6.78 12.43 -3.07
N TYR A 608 -7.46 13.34 -3.75
CA TYR A 608 -8.47 12.98 -4.75
C TYR A 608 -7.90 12.10 -5.87
N ILE A 609 -6.74 12.46 -6.40
CA ILE A 609 -6.06 11.71 -7.47
C ILE A 609 -5.76 10.28 -7.02
N THR A 610 -5.19 10.09 -5.82
CA THR A 610 -4.91 8.73 -5.31
C THR A 610 -6.18 7.89 -5.12
N GLU A 611 -7.28 8.50 -4.70
CA GLU A 611 -8.58 7.84 -4.47
C GLU A 611 -9.29 7.43 -5.77
N ILE A 612 -9.21 8.23 -6.85
CA ILE A 612 -9.82 7.87 -8.15
C ILE A 612 -8.93 6.97 -9.01
N SER A 613 -7.61 7.00 -8.81
CA SER A 613 -6.66 6.33 -9.71
C SER A 613 -6.70 4.80 -9.63
N PRO A 614 -6.59 4.10 -10.78
CA PRO A 614 -6.31 2.66 -10.82
C PRO A 614 -5.01 2.33 -10.10
N LYS A 615 -4.97 1.21 -9.37
CA LYS A 615 -3.80 0.80 -8.55
C LYS A 615 -2.49 0.82 -9.35
N ALA A 616 -2.49 0.30 -10.58
CA ALA A 616 -1.31 0.15 -11.43
C ALA A 616 -0.64 1.48 -11.85
N ILE A 617 -1.38 2.59 -11.99
CA ILE A 617 -0.85 3.88 -12.46
C ILE A 617 -1.02 5.02 -11.44
N ARG A 618 -1.43 4.71 -10.21
CA ARG A 618 -1.71 5.70 -9.16
C ARG A 618 -0.52 6.61 -8.87
N GLY A 619 0.70 6.07 -8.79
CA GLY A 619 1.91 6.86 -8.55
C GLY A 619 2.12 7.90 -9.65
N LEU A 620 2.11 7.46 -10.91
CA LEU A 620 2.25 8.31 -12.10
C LEU A 620 1.21 9.44 -12.16
N LEU A 621 -0.06 9.14 -11.90
CA LEU A 621 -1.12 10.15 -11.89
C LEU A 621 -0.95 11.15 -10.73
N THR A 622 -0.48 10.70 -9.57
CA THR A 622 -0.22 11.56 -8.39
C THR A 622 0.95 12.53 -8.65
N VAL A 623 1.97 12.10 -9.38
CA VAL A 623 3.12 12.94 -9.80
C VAL A 623 2.69 14.14 -10.66
N LEU A 624 1.59 14.03 -11.42
CA LEU A 624 1.10 15.13 -12.27
C LEU A 624 0.82 16.42 -11.47
N PHE A 625 0.35 16.31 -10.22
CA PHE A 625 0.14 17.47 -9.36
C PHE A 625 1.45 18.20 -9.04
N ALA A 626 2.52 17.47 -8.72
CA ALA A 626 3.84 18.04 -8.47
C ALA A 626 4.45 18.67 -9.74
N ALA A 627 4.21 18.08 -10.91
CA ALA A 627 4.57 18.67 -12.20
C ALA A 627 3.81 19.99 -12.44
N CYS A 628 2.51 20.04 -12.17
CA CYS A 628 1.70 21.27 -12.26
C CYS A 628 2.15 22.37 -11.29
N GLN A 629 2.65 22.02 -10.09
CA GLN A 629 3.27 23.00 -9.20
C GLN A 629 4.49 23.68 -9.84
N GLN A 630 5.43 22.91 -10.41
CA GLN A 630 6.60 23.51 -11.06
C GLN A 630 6.25 24.20 -12.39
N LEU A 631 5.23 23.74 -13.11
CA LEU A 631 4.68 24.44 -14.27
C LEU A 631 4.15 25.83 -13.89
N GLY A 632 3.52 25.96 -12.71
CA GLY A 632 3.13 27.26 -12.16
C GLY A 632 4.33 28.21 -11.99
N VAL A 633 5.45 27.71 -11.47
CA VAL A 633 6.68 28.50 -11.31
C VAL A 633 7.21 29.00 -12.67
N VAL A 634 7.22 28.12 -13.68
CA VAL A 634 7.58 28.48 -15.06
C VAL A 634 6.66 29.58 -15.61
N LEU A 635 5.34 29.43 -15.45
CA LEU A 635 4.36 30.43 -15.89
C LEU A 635 4.56 31.77 -15.18
N GLY A 636 4.74 31.77 -13.85
CA GLY A 636 4.97 32.98 -13.07
C GLY A 636 6.16 33.80 -13.56
N PHE A 637 7.31 33.16 -13.77
CA PHE A 637 8.51 33.84 -14.28
C PHE A 637 8.38 34.30 -15.73
N PHE A 638 7.92 33.45 -16.65
CA PHE A 638 7.84 33.84 -18.07
C PHE A 638 6.76 34.87 -18.37
N ILE A 639 5.64 34.86 -17.64
CA ILE A 639 4.61 35.90 -17.76
C ILE A 639 5.15 37.23 -17.22
N ASN A 640 5.88 37.24 -16.10
CA ASN A 640 6.54 38.45 -15.61
C ASN A 640 7.60 38.99 -16.58
N TYR A 641 8.43 38.12 -17.18
CA TYR A 641 9.37 38.50 -18.24
C TYR A 641 8.66 39.15 -19.43
N GLY A 642 7.62 38.50 -19.97
CA GLY A 642 6.86 39.00 -21.13
C GLY A 642 6.14 40.33 -20.85
N VAL A 643 5.49 40.45 -19.70
CA VAL A 643 4.79 41.70 -19.32
C VAL A 643 5.79 42.82 -19.05
N THR A 644 6.90 42.56 -18.34
CA THR A 644 7.95 43.57 -18.07
C THR A 644 8.53 44.15 -19.36
N LYS A 645 8.69 43.31 -20.39
CA LYS A 645 9.18 43.73 -21.72
C LYS A 645 8.16 44.58 -22.50
N GLN A 646 6.87 44.25 -22.40
CA GLN A 646 5.81 44.90 -23.18
C GLN A 646 5.22 46.16 -22.52
N TYR A 647 5.24 46.22 -21.18
CA TYR A 647 4.60 47.27 -20.38
C TYR A 647 5.55 47.83 -19.31
N PRO A 648 6.69 48.45 -19.67
CA PRO A 648 7.61 49.03 -18.70
C PRO A 648 7.03 50.30 -18.06
N GLY A 649 7.07 50.41 -16.73
CA GLY A 649 6.78 51.67 -16.01
C GLY A 649 5.29 52.05 -15.87
N VAL A 650 4.38 51.08 -15.99
CA VAL A 650 2.93 51.28 -15.88
C VAL A 650 2.30 50.27 -14.91
N ASP A 651 1.09 50.53 -14.38
CA ASP A 651 0.48 49.66 -13.35
C ASP A 651 0.18 48.25 -13.88
N GLU A 652 -0.05 48.10 -15.18
CA GLU A 652 -0.18 46.81 -15.87
C GLU A 652 1.06 45.91 -15.66
N GLN A 653 2.25 46.48 -15.43
CA GLN A 653 3.51 45.75 -15.28
C GLN A 653 3.49 44.72 -14.14
N TRP A 654 2.80 45.05 -13.04
CA TRP A 654 2.64 44.19 -11.87
C TRP A 654 1.20 43.65 -11.70
N MET A 655 0.20 44.40 -12.16
CA MET A 655 -1.20 44.02 -12.06
C MET A 655 -1.57 42.88 -13.02
N LEU A 656 -1.11 42.92 -14.28
CA LEU A 656 -1.43 41.91 -15.29
C LEU A 656 -0.90 40.51 -14.95
N PRO A 657 0.39 40.29 -14.58
CA PRO A 657 0.88 38.95 -14.25
C PRO A 657 0.21 38.41 -12.98
N THR A 658 -0.14 39.31 -12.04
CA THR A 658 -0.91 38.96 -10.84
C THR A 658 -2.31 38.48 -11.19
N LEU A 659 -3.07 39.20 -12.02
CA LEU A 659 -4.44 38.83 -12.41
C LEU A 659 -4.50 37.61 -13.36
N LEU A 660 -3.47 37.38 -14.18
CA LEU A 660 -3.41 36.21 -15.08
C LEU A 660 -3.42 34.86 -14.34
N GLN A 661 -3.11 34.83 -13.05
CA GLN A 661 -3.30 33.68 -12.17
C GLN A 661 -4.76 33.17 -12.10
N ILE A 662 -5.74 34.03 -12.40
CA ILE A 662 -7.17 33.67 -12.42
C ILE A 662 -7.49 32.77 -13.63
N VAL A 663 -6.76 32.88 -14.75
CA VAL A 663 -7.02 32.09 -15.96
C VAL A 663 -6.94 30.58 -15.72
N PRO A 664 -5.83 30.01 -15.21
CA PRO A 664 -5.79 28.59 -14.86
C PRO A 664 -6.79 28.26 -13.74
N ALA A 665 -7.04 29.20 -12.80
CA ALA A 665 -7.98 28.99 -11.69
C ALA A 665 -9.42 28.75 -12.14
N VAL A 666 -9.87 29.50 -13.13
CA VAL A 666 -11.18 29.29 -13.78
C VAL A 666 -11.19 27.96 -14.54
N ILE A 667 -10.09 27.60 -15.24
CA ILE A 667 -10.01 26.33 -15.97
C ILE A 667 -10.14 25.12 -15.02
N TRP A 668 -9.38 25.04 -13.93
CA TRP A 668 -9.52 23.92 -12.99
C TRP A 668 -10.84 23.99 -12.22
N GLY A 669 -11.27 25.20 -11.81
CA GLY A 669 -12.50 25.43 -11.07
C GLY A 669 -13.74 24.96 -11.83
N LEU A 670 -13.89 25.37 -13.10
CA LEU A 670 -14.96 24.91 -13.99
C LEU A 670 -14.80 23.44 -14.40
N GLY A 671 -13.56 22.97 -14.60
CA GLY A 671 -13.26 21.57 -14.86
C GLY A 671 -13.77 20.61 -13.79
N THR A 672 -13.78 21.04 -12.52
CA THR A 672 -14.36 20.23 -11.42
C THR A 672 -15.86 19.94 -11.54
N PHE A 673 -16.61 20.62 -12.43
CA PHE A 673 -18.03 20.31 -12.67
C PHE A 673 -18.22 19.07 -13.54
N LEU A 674 -17.22 18.71 -14.35
CA LEU A 674 -17.18 17.47 -15.14
C LEU A 674 -16.66 16.27 -14.32
N CYS A 675 -16.01 16.54 -13.19
CA CYS A 675 -15.45 15.54 -12.30
C CYS A 675 -16.51 14.93 -11.37
N SER A 676 -16.42 13.62 -11.15
CA SER A 676 -17.18 12.93 -10.11
C SER A 676 -16.58 13.21 -8.72
N GLU A 677 -17.27 12.81 -7.65
CA GLU A 677 -16.71 12.88 -6.29
C GLU A 677 -15.80 11.65 -6.03
N SER A 678 -14.99 11.69 -4.97
CA SER A 678 -14.19 10.52 -4.58
C SER A 678 -15.08 9.31 -4.20
N PRO A 679 -14.90 8.12 -4.80
CA PRO A 679 -15.58 6.89 -4.37
C PRO A 679 -15.34 6.57 -2.89
N ARG A 680 -14.10 6.76 -2.41
CA ARG A 680 -13.72 6.51 -1.02
C ARG A 680 -14.46 7.42 -0.05
N TRP A 681 -14.68 8.69 -0.41
CA TRP A 681 -15.49 9.59 0.40
C TRP A 681 -16.99 9.23 0.39
N LEU A 682 -17.52 8.81 -0.76
CA LEU A 682 -18.91 8.34 -0.86
C LEU A 682 -19.15 7.11 0.03
N LEU A 683 -18.23 6.14 0.03
CA LEU A 683 -18.26 5.00 0.95
C LEU A 683 -18.16 5.42 2.42
N PHE A 684 -17.25 6.36 2.75
CA PHE A 684 -17.16 6.95 4.11
C PHE A 684 -18.44 7.68 4.55
N LYS A 685 -19.28 8.13 3.62
CA LYS A 685 -20.63 8.67 3.89
C LYS A 685 -21.75 7.62 3.89
N GLY A 686 -21.43 6.34 3.73
CA GLY A 686 -22.40 5.25 3.61
C GLY A 686 -23.16 5.23 2.28
N GLN A 687 -22.73 6.01 1.27
CA GLN A 687 -23.42 6.16 -0.01
C GLN A 687 -22.94 5.13 -1.05
N ARG A 688 -23.11 3.84 -0.73
CA ARG A 688 -22.53 2.73 -1.49
C ARG A 688 -22.96 2.66 -2.97
N GLU A 689 -24.25 2.85 -3.26
CA GLU A 689 -24.76 2.97 -4.64
C GLU A 689 -24.09 4.09 -5.46
N GLN A 690 -23.85 5.26 -4.84
CA GLN A 690 -23.21 6.38 -5.53
C GLN A 690 -21.71 6.14 -5.73
N ALA A 691 -21.05 5.47 -4.77
CA ALA A 691 -19.68 5.01 -4.93
C ALA A 691 -19.55 4.00 -6.07
N ALA A 692 -20.48 3.04 -6.17
CA ALA A 692 -20.52 2.05 -7.25
C ALA A 692 -20.78 2.67 -8.63
N GLU A 693 -21.71 3.62 -8.72
CA GLU A 693 -21.92 4.41 -9.95
C GLU A 693 -20.68 5.20 -10.34
N THR A 694 -20.01 5.82 -9.36
CA THR A 694 -18.81 6.61 -9.61
C THR A 694 -17.62 5.75 -10.02
N MET A 695 -17.44 4.58 -9.40
CA MET A 695 -16.45 3.57 -9.81
C MET A 695 -16.73 3.05 -11.22
N SER A 696 -18.00 2.81 -11.58
CA SER A 696 -18.40 2.44 -12.94
C SER A 696 -17.99 3.50 -13.97
N LYS A 697 -18.22 4.79 -13.68
CA LYS A 697 -17.78 5.92 -14.53
C LYS A 697 -16.26 6.05 -14.61
N LEU A 698 -15.55 5.90 -13.49
CA LEU A 698 -14.08 6.00 -13.42
C LEU A 698 -13.37 4.79 -14.06
N ARG A 699 -13.93 3.59 -13.98
CA ARG A 699 -13.33 2.38 -14.55
C ARG A 699 -13.82 2.06 -15.97
N HIS A 700 -14.84 2.78 -16.46
CA HIS A 700 -15.54 2.51 -17.72
C HIS A 700 -16.03 1.05 -17.84
N LEU A 701 -16.50 0.49 -16.73
CA LEU A 701 -16.95 -0.91 -16.61
C LEU A 701 -18.35 -0.98 -15.95
N PRO A 702 -19.16 -2.01 -16.24
CA PRO A 702 -20.45 -2.22 -15.59
C PRO A 702 -20.34 -2.32 -14.08
N ARG A 703 -21.36 -1.87 -13.33
CA ARG A 703 -21.35 -1.87 -11.85
C ARG A 703 -21.06 -3.25 -11.25
N ASP A 704 -21.58 -4.29 -11.89
CA ASP A 704 -21.47 -5.70 -11.45
C ASP A 704 -20.15 -6.37 -11.88
N HIS A 705 -19.23 -5.63 -12.52
CA HIS A 705 -17.97 -6.18 -12.98
C HIS A 705 -17.08 -6.59 -11.77
N PRO A 706 -16.49 -7.81 -11.77
CA PRO A 706 -15.73 -8.32 -10.61
C PRO A 706 -14.61 -7.40 -10.10
N VAL A 707 -13.97 -6.63 -10.99
CA VAL A 707 -12.95 -5.64 -10.62
C VAL A 707 -13.53 -4.46 -9.83
N ILE A 708 -14.72 -3.96 -10.18
CA ILE A 708 -15.38 -2.89 -9.42
C ILE A 708 -15.86 -3.42 -8.07
N LEU A 709 -16.47 -4.60 -8.03
CA LEU A 709 -16.95 -5.21 -6.79
C LEU A 709 -15.79 -5.48 -5.81
N SER A 710 -14.64 -5.98 -6.30
CA SER A 710 -13.45 -6.21 -5.47
C SER A 710 -12.72 -4.92 -5.07
N GLU A 711 -12.65 -3.89 -5.93
CA GLU A 711 -12.13 -2.58 -5.52
C GLU A 711 -13.02 -1.92 -4.46
N LEU A 712 -14.34 -1.93 -4.61
CA LEU A 712 -15.29 -1.39 -3.63
C LEU A 712 -15.23 -2.14 -2.30
N ALA A 713 -15.24 -3.48 -2.33
CA ALA A 713 -15.12 -4.30 -1.12
C ALA A 713 -13.80 -4.06 -0.39
N GLY A 714 -12.69 -3.88 -1.12
CA GLY A 714 -11.40 -3.51 -0.55
C GLY A 714 -11.39 -2.10 0.06
N MET A 715 -12.05 -1.13 -0.58
CA MET A 715 -12.21 0.22 -0.03
C MET A 715 -13.07 0.21 1.23
N ASP A 716 -14.20 -0.50 1.25
CA ASP A 716 -15.06 -0.62 2.43
C ASP A 716 -14.36 -1.33 3.59
N ALA A 717 -13.60 -2.41 3.33
CA ALA A 717 -12.81 -3.07 4.36
C ALA A 717 -11.74 -2.14 4.95
N GLN A 718 -11.07 -1.33 4.10
CA GLN A 718 -10.11 -0.34 4.56
C GLN A 718 -10.78 0.79 5.37
N ILE A 719 -11.91 1.32 4.92
CA ILE A 719 -12.65 2.39 5.61
C ILE A 719 -13.20 1.88 6.95
N LEU A 720 -13.72 0.65 6.99
CA LEU A 720 -14.18 0.02 8.22
C LEU A 720 -13.02 -0.11 9.21
N HIS A 721 -11.88 -0.65 8.79
CA HIS A 721 -10.70 -0.78 9.66
C HIS A 721 -10.17 0.58 10.16
N GLU A 722 -10.13 1.61 9.29
CA GLU A 722 -9.76 2.97 9.68
C GLU A 722 -10.77 3.60 10.65
N THR A 723 -12.06 3.36 10.45
CA THR A 723 -13.14 3.88 11.29
C THR A 723 -13.16 3.17 12.64
N GLU A 724 -13.06 1.84 12.67
CA GLU A 724 -12.98 1.02 13.88
C GLU A 724 -11.75 1.40 14.72
N ALA A 725 -10.58 1.57 14.09
CA ALA A 725 -9.37 2.02 14.77
C ALA A 725 -9.54 3.36 15.49
N VAL A 726 -10.30 4.31 14.91
CA VAL A 726 -10.50 5.65 15.48
C VAL A 726 -11.79 5.79 16.30
N SER A 727 -12.73 4.82 16.19
CA SER A 727 -14.15 4.91 16.58
C SER A 727 -14.48 5.45 17.98
N ASN A 728 -13.55 5.37 18.94
CA ASN A 728 -13.74 5.83 20.32
C ASN A 728 -12.67 6.86 20.79
N ALA A 729 -11.84 7.38 19.90
CA ALA A 729 -10.74 8.30 20.24
C ALA A 729 -11.09 9.75 19.90
N THR A 730 -10.92 10.67 20.88
CA THR A 730 -10.95 12.10 20.57
C THR A 730 -9.63 12.53 19.91
N VAL A 731 -9.60 13.71 19.26
CA VAL A 731 -8.34 14.29 18.75
C VAL A 731 -7.28 14.41 19.86
N TRP A 732 -7.70 14.66 21.10
CA TRP A 732 -6.80 14.72 22.25
C TRP A 732 -6.19 13.35 22.60
N ASP A 733 -6.93 12.27 22.43
CA ASP A 733 -6.41 10.92 22.69
C ASP A 733 -5.46 10.47 21.57
N LEU A 734 -5.76 10.79 20.30
CA LEU A 734 -4.85 10.58 19.18
C LEU A 734 -3.55 11.42 19.32
N LEU A 735 -3.63 12.63 19.88
CA LEU A 735 -2.44 13.42 20.24
C LEU A 735 -1.63 12.75 21.37
N LYS A 736 -2.27 12.26 22.44
CA LYS A 736 -1.56 11.47 23.47
C LYS A 736 -0.88 10.24 22.86
N GLU A 737 -1.57 9.49 22.01
CA GLU A 737 -1.01 8.31 21.34
C GLU A 737 0.11 8.63 20.35
N THR A 738 0.20 9.87 19.88
CA THR A 738 1.33 10.36 19.10
C THR A 738 2.54 10.66 19.98
N PHE A 739 2.35 11.32 21.12
CA PHE A 739 3.45 11.88 21.92
C PHE A 739 3.86 11.08 23.16
N VAL A 740 2.99 10.21 23.70
CA VAL A 740 3.25 9.41 24.90
C VAL A 740 4.07 8.14 24.56
N PRO A 741 3.64 7.27 23.62
CA PRO A 741 4.44 6.11 23.19
C PRO A 741 5.74 6.57 22.55
N VAL A 742 6.84 5.90 22.88
CA VAL A 742 8.19 6.34 22.48
C VAL A 742 8.40 6.13 20.98
N GLU A 743 7.78 5.09 20.42
CA GLU A 743 7.85 4.68 19.02
C GLU A 743 7.12 5.69 18.14
N ASN A 744 5.87 6.02 18.50
CA ASN A 744 5.07 7.03 17.79
C ASN A 744 5.68 8.42 17.89
N ARG A 745 6.22 8.78 19.07
CA ARG A 745 6.95 10.04 19.24
C ARG A 745 8.17 10.09 18.33
N ARG A 746 8.95 9.01 18.21
CA ARG A 746 10.09 8.94 17.28
C ARG A 746 9.67 9.09 15.82
N ARG A 747 8.57 8.45 15.38
CA ARG A 747 8.01 8.64 14.03
C ARG A 747 7.62 10.10 13.78
N PHE A 748 6.93 10.73 14.72
CA PHE A 748 6.53 12.14 14.60
C PHE A 748 7.74 13.06 14.50
N PHE A 749 8.71 12.92 15.41
CA PHE A 749 9.93 13.72 15.36
C PHE A 749 10.74 13.48 14.09
N LEU A 750 10.69 12.28 13.50
CA LEU A 750 11.35 12.00 12.22
C LEU A 750 10.78 12.86 11.09
N ILE A 751 9.46 12.88 10.94
CA ILE A 751 8.80 13.67 9.89
C ILE A 751 8.88 15.17 10.18
N PHE A 752 8.75 15.58 11.44
CA PHE A 752 8.89 16.97 11.86
C PHE A 752 10.28 17.54 11.56
N MET A 753 11.35 16.77 11.80
CA MET A 753 12.71 17.16 11.40
C MET A 753 12.89 17.13 9.87
N ALA A 754 12.31 16.14 9.18
CA ALA A 754 12.37 16.05 7.72
C ALA A 754 11.68 17.25 7.02
N THR A 755 10.53 17.71 7.53
CA THR A 755 9.87 18.92 6.99
C THR A 755 10.63 20.19 7.35
N LEU A 756 11.21 20.28 8.54
CA LEU A 756 12.11 21.37 8.94
C LEU A 756 13.32 21.48 8.00
N PHE A 757 14.10 20.41 7.86
CA PHE A 757 15.29 20.42 7.00
C PHE A 757 14.94 20.64 5.53
N SER A 758 13.82 20.09 5.05
CA SER A 758 13.35 20.33 3.68
C SER A 758 13.14 21.83 3.40
N GLN A 759 12.52 22.58 4.31
CA GLN A 759 12.25 24.01 4.12
C GLN A 759 13.45 24.92 4.47
N PHE A 760 14.21 24.57 5.51
CA PHE A 760 15.41 25.32 5.90
C PHE A 760 16.65 24.99 5.04
N SER A 761 16.56 24.04 4.10
CA SER A 761 17.59 23.84 3.05
C SER A 761 17.76 25.03 2.10
N GLY A 762 16.84 26.01 2.15
CA GLY A 762 16.90 27.26 1.40
C GLY A 762 16.31 27.21 -0.01
N ALA A 763 16.03 26.04 -0.59
CA ALA A 763 15.65 25.92 -2.01
C ALA A 763 14.40 26.73 -2.43
N ASN A 764 13.33 26.71 -1.62
CA ASN A 764 12.12 27.51 -1.90
C ASN A 764 12.37 29.01 -1.65
N ALA A 765 13.19 29.38 -0.67
CA ALA A 765 13.58 30.78 -0.45
C ALA A 765 14.44 31.31 -1.63
N ILE A 766 15.40 30.51 -2.12
CA ILE A 766 16.17 30.81 -3.33
C ILE A 766 15.24 30.99 -4.53
N THR A 767 14.19 30.16 -4.67
CA THR A 767 13.18 30.33 -5.73
C THR A 767 12.47 31.69 -5.61
N GLN A 768 11.91 32.01 -4.44
CA GLN A 768 11.15 33.25 -4.19
C GLN A 768 11.96 34.54 -4.30
N TYR A 769 13.28 34.49 -4.11
CA TYR A 769 14.15 35.67 -4.22
C TYR A 769 15.11 35.58 -5.41
N SER A 770 14.86 34.65 -6.34
CA SER A 770 15.76 34.36 -7.46
C SER A 770 16.11 35.55 -8.36
N PRO A 771 15.22 36.52 -8.70
CA PRO A 771 15.64 37.68 -9.48
C PRO A 771 16.66 38.57 -8.74
N SER A 772 16.54 38.67 -7.40
CA SER A 772 17.50 39.40 -6.58
C SER A 772 18.83 38.65 -6.45
N ILE A 773 18.77 37.32 -6.30
CA ILE A 773 19.97 36.47 -6.24
C ILE A 773 20.73 36.52 -7.56
N PHE A 774 20.07 36.41 -8.71
CA PHE A 774 20.72 36.55 -10.02
C PHE A 774 21.32 37.95 -10.24
N GLY A 775 20.70 39.00 -9.70
CA GLY A 775 21.32 40.33 -9.59
C GLY A 775 22.63 40.31 -8.80
N TYR A 776 22.67 39.66 -7.63
CA TYR A 776 23.91 39.51 -6.85
C TYR A 776 24.96 38.61 -7.53
N LEU A 777 24.55 37.78 -8.49
CA LEU A 777 25.47 36.99 -9.31
C LEU A 777 26.03 37.76 -10.52
N GLY A 778 25.62 39.01 -10.75
CA GLY A 778 26.12 39.87 -11.84
C GLY A 778 25.27 39.85 -13.11
N ILE A 779 24.02 39.37 -13.05
CA ILE A 779 23.05 39.59 -14.15
C ILE A 779 22.37 40.93 -13.93
N ASP A 780 22.55 41.88 -14.85
CA ASP A 780 21.90 43.19 -14.79
C ASP A 780 20.73 43.38 -15.77
N GLY A 781 19.87 44.35 -15.43
CA GLY A 781 18.60 44.58 -16.10
C GLY A 781 17.49 43.60 -15.70
N ASP A 782 16.26 44.11 -15.54
CA ASP A 782 15.11 43.30 -15.12
C ASP A 782 14.75 42.23 -16.16
N GLU A 783 14.89 42.54 -17.46
CA GLU A 783 14.65 41.59 -18.56
C GLU A 783 15.56 40.34 -18.44
N ALA A 784 16.87 40.54 -18.25
CA ALA A 784 17.82 39.44 -18.15
C ALA A 784 17.66 38.64 -16.84
N LYS A 785 17.39 39.33 -15.71
CA LYS A 785 17.07 38.70 -14.42
C LYS A 785 15.83 37.80 -14.55
N PHE A 786 14.76 38.29 -15.17
CA PHE A 786 13.51 37.52 -15.33
C PHE A 786 13.66 36.37 -16.33
N LEU A 787 14.43 36.55 -17.42
CA LEU A 787 14.78 35.45 -18.33
C LEU A 787 15.57 34.33 -17.61
N ALA A 788 16.56 34.69 -16.81
CA ALA A 788 17.33 33.74 -16.01
C ALA A 788 16.44 32.97 -15.01
N THR A 789 15.48 33.64 -14.37
CA THR A 789 14.49 32.95 -13.52
C THR A 789 13.53 32.05 -14.30
N GLY A 790 13.15 32.42 -15.53
CA GLY A 790 12.34 31.57 -16.41
C GLY A 790 13.07 30.25 -16.73
N ILE A 791 14.35 30.34 -17.11
CA ILE A 791 15.21 29.17 -17.37
C ILE A 791 15.38 28.32 -16.09
N TYR A 792 15.62 28.95 -14.94
CA TYR A 792 15.67 28.27 -13.64
C TYR A 792 14.38 27.49 -13.34
N GLY A 793 13.22 28.09 -13.60
CA GLY A 793 11.91 27.43 -13.47
C GLY A 793 11.79 26.20 -14.37
N VAL A 794 12.26 26.28 -15.62
CA VAL A 794 12.23 25.15 -16.57
C VAL A 794 13.15 24.01 -16.10
N VAL A 795 14.36 24.32 -15.64
CA VAL A 795 15.28 23.33 -15.06
C VAL A 795 14.61 22.64 -13.87
N LYS A 796 13.97 23.39 -12.96
CA LYS A 796 13.24 22.88 -11.79
C LYS A 796 12.03 22.01 -12.17
N PHE A 797 11.29 22.38 -13.22
CA PHE A 797 10.18 21.58 -13.77
C PHE A 797 10.68 20.26 -14.36
N VAL A 798 11.64 20.31 -15.28
CA VAL A 798 12.20 19.11 -15.94
C VAL A 798 12.85 18.19 -14.93
N SER A 799 13.66 18.71 -14.00
CA SER A 799 14.30 17.87 -12.96
C SER A 799 13.28 17.18 -12.06
N THR A 800 12.19 17.87 -11.70
CA THR A 800 11.12 17.30 -10.88
C THR A 800 10.38 16.18 -11.62
N VAL A 801 10.04 16.39 -12.90
CA VAL A 801 9.37 15.38 -13.73
C VAL A 801 10.29 14.17 -13.95
N CYS A 802 11.55 14.38 -14.34
CA CYS A 802 12.51 13.30 -14.53
C CYS A 802 12.75 12.51 -13.24
N PHE A 803 12.89 13.20 -12.10
CA PHE A 803 13.10 12.55 -10.80
C PHE A 803 11.92 11.66 -10.42
N ALA A 804 10.70 12.20 -10.51
CA ALA A 804 9.49 11.52 -10.10
C ALA A 804 9.07 10.37 -11.03
N LEU A 805 9.54 10.36 -12.29
CA LEU A 805 9.29 9.26 -13.25
C LEU A 805 10.37 8.18 -13.26
N PHE A 806 11.65 8.54 -13.07
CA PHE A 806 12.78 7.66 -13.39
C PHE A 806 13.77 7.41 -12.24
N ILE A 807 13.58 8.02 -11.06
CA ILE A 807 14.62 8.02 -10.01
C ILE A 807 14.09 7.61 -8.63
N VAL A 808 12.93 8.11 -8.18
CA VAL A 808 12.37 7.84 -6.84
C VAL A 808 12.33 6.33 -6.53
N ASP A 809 11.72 5.54 -7.43
CA ASP A 809 11.53 4.11 -7.22
C ASP A 809 12.73 3.24 -7.62
N PHE A 810 13.79 3.86 -8.15
CA PHE A 810 15.00 3.18 -8.63
C PHE A 810 16.18 3.30 -7.66
N ILE A 811 16.36 4.46 -7.03
CA ILE A 811 17.51 4.73 -6.16
C ILE A 811 17.22 4.38 -4.69
N GLY A 812 15.95 4.38 -4.28
CA GLY A 812 15.54 4.21 -2.88
C GLY A 812 15.52 5.53 -2.11
N ARG A 813 14.62 5.65 -1.13
CA ARG A 813 14.26 6.93 -0.49
C ARG A 813 15.46 7.57 0.20
N ARG A 814 16.25 6.78 0.94
CA ARG A 814 17.39 7.27 1.75
C ARG A 814 18.59 7.67 0.88
N ARG A 815 18.92 6.87 -0.13
CA ARG A 815 20.06 7.12 -1.04
C ARG A 815 19.83 8.36 -1.91
N SER A 816 18.61 8.53 -2.41
CA SER A 816 18.23 9.72 -3.15
C SER A 816 18.36 10.98 -2.30
N LEU A 817 17.87 10.92 -1.06
CA LEU A 817 17.94 12.03 -0.12
C LEU A 817 19.38 12.45 0.20
N ILE A 818 20.25 11.49 0.53
CA ILE A 818 21.69 11.74 0.77
C ILE A 818 22.35 12.38 -0.46
N THR A 819 22.07 11.85 -1.65
CA THR A 819 22.66 12.35 -2.91
C THR A 819 22.23 13.79 -3.19
N GLY A 820 20.94 14.10 -3.04
CA GLY A 820 20.40 15.44 -3.18
C GLY A 820 21.01 16.44 -2.19
N ILE A 821 21.11 16.07 -0.91
CA ILE A 821 21.68 16.94 0.13
C ILE A 821 23.17 17.23 -0.14
N CYS A 822 23.96 16.22 -0.52
CA CYS A 822 25.37 16.42 -0.86
C CYS A 822 25.55 17.41 -2.02
N LEU A 823 24.72 17.30 -3.07
CA LEU A 823 24.78 18.21 -4.22
C LEU A 823 24.26 19.62 -3.88
N GLN A 824 23.22 19.75 -3.03
CA GLN A 824 22.78 21.03 -2.48
C GLN A 824 23.89 21.69 -1.64
N LEU A 825 24.60 20.93 -0.82
CA LEU A 825 25.68 21.42 0.03
C LEU A 825 26.85 21.99 -0.80
N ILE A 826 27.31 21.24 -1.81
CA ILE A 826 28.39 21.66 -2.71
C ILE A 826 28.02 22.96 -3.45
N THR A 827 26.81 23.04 -3.99
CA THR A 827 26.33 24.22 -4.73
C THR A 827 26.16 25.45 -3.82
N LEU A 828 25.63 25.28 -2.60
CA LEU A 828 25.51 26.38 -1.62
C LEU A 828 26.86 26.90 -1.15
N ILE A 829 27.83 26.02 -0.86
CA ILE A 829 29.20 26.42 -0.49
C ILE A 829 29.86 27.19 -1.64
N PHE A 830 29.71 26.72 -2.88
CA PHE A 830 30.28 27.40 -4.06
C PHE A 830 29.70 28.81 -4.25
N VAL A 831 28.37 28.96 -4.19
CA VAL A 831 27.69 30.26 -4.32
C VAL A 831 28.03 31.19 -3.15
N GLY A 832 28.09 30.67 -1.92
CA GLY A 832 28.52 31.44 -0.75
C GLY A 832 29.97 31.92 -0.85
N ALA A 833 30.89 31.07 -1.30
CA ALA A 833 32.28 31.45 -1.53
C ALA A 833 32.43 32.50 -2.65
N TYR A 834 31.72 32.32 -3.77
CA TYR A 834 31.68 33.30 -4.85
C TYR A 834 31.19 34.67 -4.36
N LEU A 835 30.01 34.72 -3.72
CA LEU A 835 29.45 35.96 -3.19
C LEU A 835 30.33 36.59 -2.10
N GLY A 836 31.02 35.79 -1.28
CA GLY A 836 31.96 36.30 -0.29
C GLY A 836 33.17 37.00 -0.91
N VAL A 837 33.67 36.49 -2.04
CA VAL A 837 34.74 37.13 -2.82
C VAL A 837 34.23 38.35 -3.59
N THR A 838 33.06 38.29 -4.23
CA THR A 838 32.55 39.37 -5.09
C THR A 838 31.73 40.45 -4.37
N ASN A 839 31.47 40.33 -3.05
CA ASN A 839 30.62 41.28 -2.31
C ASN A 839 31.07 42.76 -2.38
N HIS A 840 32.35 43.02 -2.67
CA HIS A 840 32.90 44.37 -2.80
C HIS A 840 32.99 44.89 -4.25
N LEU A 841 32.59 44.06 -5.23
CA LEU A 841 32.62 44.40 -6.65
C LEU A 841 31.21 44.71 -7.16
N SER A 842 31.11 45.75 -7.98
CA SER A 842 29.92 46.02 -8.81
C SER A 842 29.79 45.00 -9.94
N ALA A 843 28.59 44.90 -10.52
CA ALA A 843 28.35 44.02 -11.65
C ALA A 843 29.19 44.39 -12.90
N ASP A 844 29.43 45.69 -13.12
CA ASP A 844 30.34 46.17 -14.17
C ASP A 844 31.78 45.70 -13.94
N GLU A 845 32.28 45.72 -12.70
CA GLU A 845 33.63 45.22 -12.36
C GLU A 845 33.76 43.70 -12.50
N ILE A 846 32.69 42.96 -12.18
CA ILE A 846 32.58 41.52 -12.40
C ILE A 846 32.58 41.20 -13.91
N GLY A 847 31.85 41.99 -14.71
CA GLY A 847 31.80 41.87 -16.17
C GLY A 847 33.12 42.23 -16.85
N ALA A 848 33.79 43.28 -16.38
CA ALA A 848 35.09 43.73 -16.89
C ALA A 848 36.24 42.75 -16.60
N THR A 849 36.09 41.88 -15.59
CA THR A 849 37.12 40.92 -15.16
C THR A 849 36.85 39.52 -15.74
N PRO A 850 37.63 39.02 -16.72
CA PRO A 850 37.30 37.76 -17.42
C PRO A 850 37.25 36.51 -16.52
N SER A 851 37.97 36.50 -15.40
CA SER A 851 37.88 35.43 -14.40
C SER A 851 36.59 35.52 -13.59
N ALA A 852 36.26 36.70 -13.05
CA ALA A 852 35.05 36.92 -12.26
C ALA A 852 33.77 36.65 -13.06
N SER A 853 33.72 37.08 -14.33
CA SER A 853 32.61 36.79 -15.26
C SER A 853 32.41 35.28 -15.51
N ARG A 854 33.50 34.50 -15.66
CA ARG A 854 33.42 33.03 -15.75
C ARG A 854 32.93 32.40 -14.45
N THR A 855 33.38 32.89 -13.30
CA THR A 855 32.94 32.38 -11.99
C THR A 855 31.48 32.75 -11.68
N SER A 856 31.02 33.95 -12.09
CA SER A 856 29.61 34.36 -12.11
C SER A 856 28.75 33.35 -12.87
N THR A 857 29.15 33.02 -14.10
CA THR A 857 28.47 32.02 -14.93
C THR A 857 28.41 30.66 -14.23
N ALA A 858 29.50 30.22 -13.61
CA ALA A 858 29.53 28.98 -12.84
C ALA A 858 28.61 29.03 -11.60
N ALA A 859 28.45 30.19 -10.95
CA ALA A 859 27.57 30.36 -9.80
C ALA A 859 26.08 30.33 -10.19
N ILE A 860 25.74 30.88 -11.36
CA ILE A 860 24.39 30.76 -11.96
C ILE A 860 24.08 29.28 -12.25
N VAL A 861 25.02 28.55 -12.85
CA VAL A 861 24.89 27.09 -13.09
C VAL A 861 24.81 26.33 -11.76
N ALA A 862 25.52 26.74 -10.71
CA ALA A 862 25.42 26.12 -9.38
C ALA A 862 24.02 26.31 -8.76
N ILE A 863 23.36 27.46 -8.95
CA ILE A 863 21.96 27.66 -8.55
C ILE A 863 21.00 26.76 -9.35
N PHE A 864 21.26 26.53 -10.65
CA PHE A 864 20.46 25.60 -11.45
C PHE A 864 20.64 24.15 -10.95
N LEU A 865 21.87 23.73 -10.70
CA LEU A 865 22.18 22.41 -10.11
C LEU A 865 21.61 22.25 -8.70
N HIS A 866 21.53 23.32 -7.90
CA HIS A 866 20.87 23.31 -6.59
C HIS A 866 19.38 22.97 -6.70
N ALA A 867 18.67 23.47 -7.72
CA ALA A 867 17.27 23.10 -7.95
C ALA A 867 17.12 21.61 -8.33
N VAL A 868 18.00 21.09 -9.20
CA VAL A 868 18.04 19.66 -9.54
C VAL A 868 18.30 18.80 -8.29
N ALA A 869 19.26 19.22 -7.46
CA ALA A 869 19.61 18.54 -6.22
C ALA A 869 18.46 18.50 -5.21
N TRP A 870 17.70 19.60 -5.08
CA TRP A 870 16.52 19.66 -4.23
C TRP A 870 15.38 18.77 -4.75
N SER A 871 15.14 18.73 -6.07
CA SER A 871 14.19 17.80 -6.69
C SER A 871 14.53 16.34 -6.34
N ILE A 872 15.81 15.96 -6.38
CA ILE A 872 16.30 14.60 -6.05
C ILE A 872 16.19 14.29 -4.55
N GLY A 873 16.39 15.30 -3.69
CA GLY A 873 16.43 15.14 -2.24
C GLY A 873 15.13 15.53 -1.54
N TRP A 874 15.13 16.74 -0.96
CA TRP A 874 14.14 17.19 0.01
C TRP A 874 12.73 17.47 -0.53
N PHE A 875 12.51 17.44 -1.86
CA PHE A 875 11.21 17.76 -2.45
C PHE A 875 10.13 16.72 -2.11
N SER A 876 10.30 15.46 -2.50
CA SER A 876 9.24 14.44 -2.37
C SER A 876 9.33 13.60 -1.10
N ILE A 877 10.54 13.40 -0.56
CA ILE A 877 10.82 12.37 0.45
C ILE A 877 10.07 12.56 1.78
N PRO A 878 9.93 13.78 2.37
CA PRO A 878 9.18 13.94 3.63
C PRO A 878 7.71 13.52 3.53
N TYR A 879 7.07 13.73 2.37
CA TYR A 879 5.67 13.36 2.15
C TYR A 879 5.51 11.84 1.98
N LEU A 880 6.41 11.21 1.24
CA LEU A 880 6.40 9.75 1.01
C LEU A 880 6.58 9.01 2.34
N VAL A 881 7.70 9.25 3.02
CA VAL A 881 8.06 8.57 4.28
C VAL A 881 7.02 8.83 5.36
N GLY A 882 6.41 10.03 5.42
CA GLY A 882 5.32 10.30 6.35
C GLY A 882 4.10 9.40 6.14
N SER A 883 3.74 9.10 4.89
CA SER A 883 2.58 8.25 4.61
C SER A 883 2.84 6.77 4.89
N GLU A 884 4.11 6.34 4.80
CA GLU A 884 4.58 4.98 5.03
C GLU A 884 4.72 4.67 6.54
N ILE A 885 5.33 5.54 7.36
CA ILE A 885 5.73 5.17 8.73
C ILE A 885 4.66 5.24 9.81
N PHE A 886 3.63 6.10 9.70
CA PHE A 886 2.67 6.26 10.80
C PHE A 886 1.67 5.09 10.87
N PRO A 887 1.33 4.56 12.06
CA PRO A 887 0.24 3.59 12.21
C PRO A 887 -1.09 4.17 11.74
N ILE A 888 -1.94 3.33 11.10
CA ILE A 888 -3.21 3.73 10.46
C ILE A 888 -4.05 4.64 11.36
N ARG A 889 -4.20 4.26 12.65
CA ARG A 889 -4.98 4.98 13.68
C ARG A 889 -4.59 6.45 13.87
N ILE A 890 -3.30 6.78 13.80
CA ILE A 890 -2.78 8.13 14.05
C ILE A 890 -2.24 8.83 12.79
N ARG A 891 -2.21 8.14 11.64
CA ARG A 891 -1.63 8.60 10.38
C ARG A 891 -2.25 9.89 9.86
N SER A 892 -3.59 9.96 9.76
CA SER A 892 -4.30 11.12 9.21
C SER A 892 -4.03 12.42 9.99
N LEU A 893 -4.11 12.33 11.33
CA LEU A 893 -3.82 13.45 12.23
C LEU A 893 -2.37 13.92 12.09
N ASN A 894 -1.41 12.99 12.14
CA ASN A 894 0.00 13.34 12.11
C ASN A 894 0.46 13.90 10.78
N MET A 895 -0.08 13.41 9.66
CA MET A 895 0.18 13.98 8.34
C MET A 895 -0.38 15.40 8.21
N SER A 896 -1.56 15.66 8.78
CA SER A 896 -2.15 17.00 8.82
C SER A 896 -1.30 17.98 9.65
N ILE A 897 -0.83 17.56 10.82
CA ILE A 897 0.07 18.37 11.67
C ILE A 897 1.43 18.60 10.97
N SER A 898 1.99 17.57 10.35
CA SER A 898 3.26 17.67 9.62
C SER A 898 3.17 18.62 8.41
N MET A 899 2.02 18.65 7.72
CA MET A 899 1.75 19.60 6.63
C MET A 899 1.59 21.04 7.15
N ALA A 900 0.95 21.23 8.31
CA ALA A 900 0.89 22.56 8.94
C ALA A 900 2.29 23.06 9.32
N PHE A 901 3.15 22.20 9.87
CA PHE A 901 4.55 22.54 10.15
C PHE A 901 5.37 22.79 8.87
N HIS A 902 5.16 22.02 7.79
CA HIS A 902 5.78 22.30 6.49
C HIS A 902 5.49 23.74 6.03
N TRP A 903 4.22 24.15 6.02
CA TRP A 903 3.85 25.52 5.63
C TRP A 903 4.37 26.59 6.62
N ALA A 904 4.41 26.29 7.92
CA ALA A 904 4.95 27.20 8.93
C ALA A 904 6.47 27.40 8.82
N PHE A 905 7.22 26.34 8.54
CA PHE A 905 8.67 26.41 8.27
C PHE A 905 8.97 27.10 6.94
N TYR A 906 8.14 26.85 5.91
CA TYR A 906 8.23 27.57 4.64
C TYR A 906 8.00 29.07 4.86
N PHE A 907 6.95 29.46 5.58
CA PHE A 907 6.72 30.85 6.01
C PHE A 907 7.92 31.45 6.74
N ALA A 908 8.44 30.78 7.76
CA ALA A 908 9.57 31.29 8.55
C ALA A 908 10.83 31.52 7.70
N CYS A 909 11.19 30.55 6.85
CA CYS A 909 12.34 30.64 5.95
C CYS A 909 12.17 31.77 4.91
N SER A 910 11.01 31.80 4.23
CA SER A 910 10.63 32.85 3.27
C SER A 910 10.64 34.25 3.87
N ARG A 911 10.17 34.38 5.11
CA ARG A 911 10.08 35.67 5.82
C ARG A 911 11.44 36.17 6.28
N ALA A 912 12.32 35.27 6.71
CA ALA A 912 13.66 35.61 7.21
C ALA A 912 14.65 35.94 6.08
N MET A 913 14.48 35.36 4.89
CA MET A 913 15.48 35.39 3.82
C MET A 913 15.98 36.81 3.43
N PRO A 914 15.16 37.85 3.24
CA PRO A 914 15.68 39.19 2.91
C PRO A 914 16.51 39.80 4.04
N SER A 915 16.07 39.66 5.28
CA SER A 915 16.79 40.14 6.46
C SER A 915 18.09 39.36 6.68
N LEU A 916 18.11 38.06 6.37
CA LEU A 916 19.32 37.23 6.40
C LEU A 916 20.33 37.67 5.33
N LEU A 917 19.86 37.94 4.10
CA LEU A 917 20.70 38.46 3.02
C LEU A 917 21.31 39.83 3.37
N ALA A 918 20.52 40.75 3.95
CA ALA A 918 21.01 42.06 4.38
C ALA A 918 22.05 41.92 5.52
N ALA A 919 21.67 41.26 6.61
CA ALA A 919 22.51 41.16 7.82
C ALA A 919 23.81 40.36 7.64
N THR A 920 23.91 39.50 6.62
CA THR A 920 25.08 38.63 6.38
C THR A 920 25.84 38.95 5.09
N HIS A 921 25.71 40.18 4.59
CA HIS A 921 26.37 40.66 3.36
C HIS A 921 26.15 39.71 2.16
N LYS A 922 24.91 39.21 2.00
CA LYS A 922 24.44 38.25 0.99
C LYS A 922 25.04 36.84 1.10
N TRP A 923 26.36 36.70 1.24
CA TRP A 923 27.07 35.42 1.20
C TRP A 923 26.75 34.51 2.39
N GLY A 924 26.61 35.07 3.59
CA GLY A 924 26.38 34.29 4.80
C GLY A 924 25.04 33.56 4.82
N ALA A 925 24.05 34.01 4.06
CA ALA A 925 22.77 33.31 3.88
C ALA A 925 22.96 31.93 3.21
N PHE A 926 23.84 31.84 2.20
CA PHE A 926 24.15 30.59 1.51
C PHE A 926 25.00 29.66 2.38
N VAL A 927 25.91 30.22 3.18
CA VAL A 927 26.67 29.46 4.19
C VAL A 927 25.76 28.93 5.30
N PHE A 928 24.79 29.72 5.77
CA PHE A 928 23.77 29.29 6.72
C PHE A 928 22.96 28.09 6.18
N PHE A 929 22.43 28.18 4.96
CA PHE A 929 21.76 27.05 4.31
C PHE A 929 22.71 25.86 4.10
N GLY A 930 23.99 26.10 3.82
CA GLY A 930 25.03 25.07 3.78
C GLY A 930 25.20 24.35 5.11
N CYS A 931 25.27 25.08 6.23
CA CYS A 931 25.31 24.51 7.57
C CYS A 931 24.05 23.69 7.88
N ILE A 932 22.86 24.18 7.52
CA ILE A 932 21.61 23.40 7.65
C ILE A 932 21.66 22.12 6.81
N CYS A 933 22.10 22.20 5.55
CA CYS A 933 22.25 21.04 4.67
C CYS A 933 23.23 20.02 5.26
N LEU A 934 24.38 20.44 5.79
CA LEU A 934 25.34 19.58 6.49
C LEU A 934 24.75 18.93 7.75
N THR A 935 24.04 19.69 8.60
CA THR A 935 23.34 19.14 9.76
C THR A 935 22.25 18.14 9.33
N SER A 936 21.53 18.44 8.24
CA SER A 936 20.52 17.56 7.67
C SER A 936 21.11 16.27 7.10
N LEU A 937 22.33 16.31 6.54
CA LEU A 937 23.05 15.15 6.04
C LEU A 937 23.44 14.20 7.18
N VAL A 938 23.97 14.75 8.28
CA VAL A 938 24.27 14.01 9.51
C VAL A 938 22.99 13.40 10.09
N TYR A 939 21.91 14.19 10.15
CA TYR A 939 20.62 13.71 10.63
C TYR A 939 20.06 12.55 9.77
N VAL A 940 20.02 12.70 8.45
CA VAL A 940 19.55 11.66 7.51
C VAL A 940 20.43 10.42 7.58
N PHE A 941 21.75 10.58 7.75
CA PHE A 941 22.65 9.46 7.92
C PHE A 941 22.32 8.66 9.19
N PHE A 942 22.12 9.29 10.35
CA PHE A 942 21.88 8.58 11.60
C PHE A 942 20.43 8.13 11.80
N ALA A 943 19.47 9.02 11.55
CA ALA A 943 18.07 8.90 11.98
C ALA A 943 17.11 8.29 10.95
N MET A 944 17.40 8.46 9.65
CA MET A 944 16.43 8.18 8.60
C MET A 944 16.63 6.78 8.02
N PRO A 945 15.66 5.85 8.17
CA PRO A 945 15.71 4.54 7.53
C PRO A 945 15.38 4.66 6.03
N ASP A 946 15.76 3.65 5.25
CA ASP A 946 15.13 3.43 3.96
C ASP A 946 13.84 2.62 4.17
N THR A 947 12.72 3.20 3.72
CA THR A 947 11.37 2.63 3.76
C THR A 947 11.01 1.86 2.49
N THR A 948 11.91 1.84 1.49
CA THR A 948 11.68 1.15 0.22
C THR A 948 11.52 -0.34 0.42
N GLY A 949 10.32 -0.89 0.18
CA GLY A 949 10.07 -2.33 0.27
C GLY A 949 10.30 -2.88 1.68
N ARG A 950 9.51 -2.38 2.64
CA ARG A 950 9.38 -2.96 3.98
C ARG A 950 7.91 -3.02 4.36
N SER A 951 7.51 -4.10 5.02
CA SER A 951 6.22 -4.21 5.73
C SER A 951 6.04 -3.15 6.85
N LEU A 952 4.79 -2.95 7.28
CA LEU A 952 4.49 -2.02 8.39
C LEU A 952 5.02 -2.56 9.73
N GLU A 953 4.98 -3.87 9.92
CA GLU A 953 5.51 -4.58 11.09
C GLU A 953 7.04 -4.42 11.21
N GLU A 954 7.77 -4.49 10.09
CA GLU A 954 9.20 -4.21 10.08
C GLU A 954 9.52 -2.76 10.46
N LEU A 955 8.77 -1.80 9.90
CA LEU A 955 8.93 -0.38 10.23
C LEU A 955 8.70 -0.14 11.73
N ASP A 956 7.72 -0.81 12.34
CA ASP A 956 7.46 -0.74 13.78
C ASP A 956 8.69 -1.15 14.61
N SER A 957 9.43 -2.19 14.19
CA SER A 957 10.66 -2.64 14.86
C SER A 957 11.80 -1.61 14.82
N LEU A 958 11.87 -0.79 13.75
CA LEU A 958 12.88 0.26 13.61
C LEU A 958 12.68 1.37 14.65
N PHE A 959 11.41 1.75 14.91
CA PHE A 959 11.09 2.84 15.84
C PHE A 959 11.16 2.45 17.32
N GLN A 960 11.26 1.15 17.65
CA GLN A 960 11.62 0.68 18.99
C GLN A 960 13.09 1.00 19.34
N ARG A 961 13.96 1.19 18.33
CA ARG A 961 15.38 1.56 18.53
C ARG A 961 15.55 3.08 18.71
N PRO A 962 16.58 3.54 19.45
CA PRO A 962 16.94 4.96 19.49
C PRO A 962 17.29 5.48 18.09
N TRP A 963 16.87 6.70 17.76
CA TRP A 963 17.02 7.26 16.41
C TRP A 963 18.48 7.22 15.90
N TYR A 964 19.47 7.44 16.77
CA TYR A 964 20.88 7.47 16.39
C TYR A 964 21.48 6.09 16.07
N THR A 965 20.78 4.98 16.31
CA THR A 965 21.21 3.63 15.92
C THR A 965 20.52 3.12 14.65
N VAL A 966 19.53 3.85 14.12
CA VAL A 966 18.74 3.42 12.95
C VAL A 966 19.65 3.16 11.74
N TYR A 967 20.72 3.94 11.54
CA TYR A 967 21.69 3.76 10.45
C TYR A 967 22.25 2.33 10.31
N GLN A 968 22.33 1.56 11.40
CA GLN A 968 22.86 0.19 11.44
C GLN A 968 21.94 -0.83 10.75
N VAL A 969 20.62 -0.55 10.76
CA VAL A 969 19.55 -1.38 10.20
C VAL A 969 18.75 -0.62 9.14
N ALA A 970 19.28 0.51 8.65
CA ALA A 970 18.54 1.45 7.81
C ALA A 970 18.33 0.95 6.38
N TYR A 971 19.05 -0.08 5.92
CA TYR A 971 18.72 -0.81 4.69
C TYR A 971 18.20 -2.19 5.08
N PRO A 972 17.19 -2.73 4.39
CA PRO A 972 16.69 -4.08 4.64
C PRO A 972 17.79 -5.12 4.36
N SER A 973 17.82 -6.20 5.15
CA SER A 973 18.78 -7.27 4.96
C SER A 973 18.45 -8.11 3.71
N ARG A 974 19.45 -8.87 3.21
CA ARG A 974 19.24 -9.73 2.04
C ARG A 974 18.29 -10.89 2.30
N ASP A 975 18.10 -11.25 3.57
CA ASP A 975 17.24 -12.35 4.00
C ASP A 975 15.80 -11.83 4.24
N GLU A 976 15.64 -10.62 4.83
CA GLU A 976 14.37 -9.87 4.86
C GLU A 976 13.75 -9.76 3.45
N MET A 977 14.50 -9.22 2.48
CA MET A 977 14.00 -9.05 1.10
C MET A 977 13.82 -10.37 0.32
N GLN A 978 14.28 -11.52 0.84
CA GLN A 978 14.00 -12.84 0.27
C GLN A 978 12.74 -13.48 0.87
N GLY A 979 12.47 -13.25 2.16
CA GLY A 979 11.22 -13.64 2.81
C GLY A 979 10.01 -12.96 2.17
N GLU A 980 10.01 -11.62 2.07
CA GLU A 980 8.94 -10.86 1.42
C GLU A 980 8.75 -11.28 -0.04
N ARG A 981 9.81 -11.57 -0.79
CA ARG A 981 9.73 -12.10 -2.17
C ARG A 981 9.08 -13.47 -2.29
N LEU A 982 9.05 -14.25 -1.22
CA LEU A 982 8.31 -15.50 -1.14
C LEU A 982 6.84 -15.18 -0.83
N GLU A 983 6.57 -14.33 0.15
CA GLU A 983 5.22 -13.95 0.60
C GLU A 983 4.41 -13.19 -0.47
N ASP A 984 5.01 -12.24 -1.18
CA ASP A 984 4.36 -11.51 -2.28
C ASP A 984 4.03 -12.45 -3.44
N LYS A 985 4.91 -13.40 -3.76
CA LYS A 985 4.63 -14.43 -4.79
C LYS A 985 3.53 -15.38 -4.33
N LEU A 986 3.57 -15.85 -3.10
CA LEU A 986 2.53 -16.69 -2.50
C LEU A 986 1.18 -15.95 -2.45
N SER A 987 1.19 -14.64 -2.23
CA SER A 987 -0.01 -13.80 -2.22
C SER A 987 -0.56 -13.54 -3.63
N ALA A 988 0.32 -13.30 -4.61
CA ALA A 988 -0.05 -13.12 -6.03
C ALA A 988 -0.57 -14.42 -6.68
N ASP A 989 0.04 -15.57 -6.38
CA ASP A 989 -0.42 -16.90 -6.83
C ASP A 989 -1.62 -17.43 -6.00
N GLY A 990 -2.24 -16.61 -5.14
CA GLY A 990 -3.40 -17.00 -4.32
C GLY A 990 -3.13 -18.15 -3.33
N THR A 991 -1.87 -18.43 -3.05
CA THR A 991 -1.37 -19.54 -2.23
C THR A 991 -0.92 -19.06 -0.84
N SER A 992 -1.59 -18.04 -0.29
CA SER A 992 -1.37 -17.60 1.09
C SER A 992 -1.98 -18.59 2.10
N LYS A 993 -1.27 -19.69 2.32
CA LYS A 993 -1.33 -20.55 3.51
C LYS A 993 0.06 -21.12 3.79
N HIS A 994 0.45 -21.09 5.08
CA HIS A 994 1.70 -21.59 5.66
C HIS A 994 2.93 -20.66 5.58
N ILE A 995 2.92 -19.57 6.35
CA ILE A 995 4.09 -19.20 7.18
C ILE A 995 3.58 -18.83 8.60
N GLU A 996 3.41 -19.85 9.44
CA GLU A 996 3.33 -19.73 10.90
C GLU A 996 3.84 -21.05 11.50
N GLN A 997 5.12 -21.36 11.24
CA GLN A 997 5.92 -22.39 11.94
C GLN A 997 7.38 -22.35 11.46
N ALA A 998 8.20 -21.57 12.16
CA ALA A 998 9.66 -21.65 12.20
C ALA A 998 10.12 -21.17 13.59
#